data_AF-A0A7X1J5R9-F1
#
_entry.id   AF-A0A7X1J5R9-F1
#
_cell.length_a   1.000
_cell.length_b   1.000
_cell.length_c   1.000
_cell.angle_alpha   90.00
_cell.angle_beta   90.00
_cell.angle_gamma   90.00
#
_symmetry.space_group_name_H-M   'P 1'
#
loop_
_entity.id
_entity.type
_entity.pdbx_description
1 polymer ?
#
loop_
_entity_poly.entity_id
_entity_poly.type
_entity_poly.pdbx_seq_one_letter_code
_entity_poly.pdbx_strand_id
1 'polypeptide(L)'
;MTMFNRVARMGRLTLGAALLASLTVAVTAEPAWAAPPQALPASYAAADGKWQPALDYDTDGCYPTPAIGPDGTLNEGLLLEGSLSNDCRDLADLDNTNAYSRSRCNSNGWCAYKYALYFEKDQDSDSNFFGHTHDWEHIVVWVNEALDPNKPAYVSVSAHGGYTTRPAEDVQFEGTHPKVVYHKDGISTHAFRFASAGEVPENHKGEWQYPDLVSWDNYPPGIRDILTGADFGKAHLALSDEGDTFVTDLERAKPEGIDFDVHEDYVPPKPDDPAAPVFPPLRIMPLGDSITYGVGSSTNAGYRLPLQSLLRMISPTASLNMVGTQHDGPSYIDRDHEGYPGARISSIARAASCSVAKSRPNVVTLHAGTNDMRDEYVSDLATAPDRLGVLIDQILNSSPNATVLVATLVPATKENLQPRIDAYNAQVRTLVEQRRSHGWHVRLVEMTSVTTADLAQPAHPSDKGYLKMALAWIGGILEANADGWLEPPADPTAGAECSTEDTQQDTDAGLGWRSLGVIAPGMTTPEGHTDLVELNSDDRADYVRIAADGSVRAALNTQGEPGKPNWVDQGIISPGRGHGPEAVRFADINGDGRDDYLVVGEAGSVRAWRNNGPGAADGPYHWTDLGVIAPGVSGITRDHLRFADVNGDGRDDYLRVSDTAAIHAYFNTQTVTGSIHWEEHLNWAPGVSYGTLDKLRLSDVNGDRKADYLMVGSDARVHAYINNGGAGAGGFTPYLNYVTPIDMPGSKMTFRDISGDGRADYVGIYTGGSVVAWLNIGGNV
;
A
#
# COMPACT_ATOMS: atom_id res chain seq x y z
N MET A 1 17.04 69.15 56.73
CA MET A 1 16.77 70.22 55.76
C MET A 1 15.41 69.94 55.16
N THR A 2 14.44 70.84 55.42
CA THR A 2 13.24 71.20 54.62
C THR A 2 12.40 70.11 53.94
N MET A 3 11.07 70.12 53.92
CA MET A 3 9.96 70.79 54.61
C MET A 3 8.69 70.35 53.82
N PHE A 4 7.50 70.55 54.40
CA PHE A 4 6.13 70.47 53.82
C PHE A 4 5.46 69.08 53.77
N ASN A 5 4.53 68.77 54.70
CA ASN A 5 3.12 69.20 54.86
C ASN A 5 2.15 68.28 54.08
N ARG A 6 1.32 67.49 54.77
CA ARG A 6 -0.08 67.81 55.20
C ARG A 6 -0.96 68.10 53.98
N VAL A 7 -2.05 67.36 53.76
CA VAL A 7 -3.39 67.56 54.36
C VAL A 7 -4.13 66.20 54.37
N ALA A 8 -4.54 65.63 55.51
CA ALA A 8 -5.81 65.82 56.27
C ALA A 8 -7.07 65.30 55.53
N ARG A 9 -8.16 64.83 56.14
CA ARG A 9 -8.59 64.32 57.46
C ARG A 9 -10.12 64.20 57.33
N MET A 10 -10.75 63.18 57.92
CA MET A 10 -12.01 63.22 58.70
C MET A 10 -12.42 61.77 58.96
N GLY A 11 -12.47 61.23 60.18
CA GLY A 11 -13.14 61.76 61.38
C GLY A 11 -14.61 61.31 61.31
N ARG A 12 -15.05 60.32 62.10
CA ARG A 12 -15.50 60.54 63.49
C ARG A 12 -15.77 59.22 64.24
N LEU A 13 -15.43 59.25 65.54
CA LEU A 13 -16.00 58.46 66.64
C LEU A 13 -17.55 58.57 66.65
N THR A 14 -18.38 57.70 67.24
CA THR A 14 -18.41 57.27 68.65
C THR A 14 -19.61 56.34 68.86
N LEU A 15 -19.46 55.40 69.80
CA LEU A 15 -20.44 54.84 70.77
C LEU A 15 -21.94 54.71 70.43
N GLY A 16 -22.49 53.53 70.71
CA GLY A 16 -23.91 53.38 71.05
C GLY A 16 -24.38 51.93 71.13
N ALA A 17 -24.25 51.31 72.29
CA ALA A 17 -24.90 50.03 72.60
C ALA A 17 -26.43 50.22 72.69
N ALA A 18 -27.21 49.37 72.03
CA ALA A 18 -28.59 49.07 72.42
C ALA A 18 -29.00 47.68 71.92
N LEU A 19 -29.42 46.87 72.88
CA LEU A 19 -29.88 45.50 72.75
C LEU A 19 -31.15 45.35 71.90
N LEU A 20 -31.19 44.22 71.18
CA LEU A 20 -32.31 43.31 70.91
C LEU A 20 -33.67 43.88 70.46
N ALA A 21 -34.01 43.58 69.21
CA ALA A 21 -35.28 42.93 68.89
C ALA A 21 -35.05 41.90 67.77
N SER A 22 -35.22 40.64 68.14
CA SER A 22 -35.14 39.45 67.31
C SER A 22 -36.19 39.43 66.19
N LEU A 23 -35.74 39.34 64.94
CA LEU A 23 -36.51 38.77 63.86
C LEU A 23 -35.74 37.55 63.35
N THR A 24 -36.15 36.38 63.82
CA THR A 24 -35.72 35.08 63.28
C THR A 24 -36.26 34.95 61.86
N VAL A 25 -35.44 35.29 60.87
CA VAL A 25 -35.55 34.65 59.55
C VAL A 25 -34.71 33.40 59.65
N ALA A 26 -35.38 32.24 59.71
CA ALA A 26 -34.74 30.97 59.42
C ALA A 26 -34.32 31.03 57.95
N VAL A 27 -33.07 31.43 57.71
CA VAL A 27 -32.39 31.07 56.46
C VAL A 27 -32.03 29.60 56.67
N THR A 28 -32.81 28.72 56.07
CA THR A 28 -32.31 27.40 55.73
C THR A 28 -31.13 27.66 54.80
N ALA A 29 -29.91 27.54 55.33
CA ALA A 29 -28.75 27.37 54.47
C ALA A 29 -29.00 26.06 53.74
N GLU A 30 -29.41 26.12 52.48
CA GLU A 30 -29.14 25.02 51.57
C GLU A 30 -27.62 24.82 51.61
N PRO A 31 -27.14 23.56 51.75
CA PRO A 31 -25.71 23.33 51.64
C PRO A 31 -25.26 23.91 50.29
N ALA A 32 -24.29 24.81 50.30
CA ALA A 32 -23.57 25.18 49.09
C ALA A 32 -22.53 24.07 48.87
N TRP A 33 -22.67 23.32 47.78
CA TRP A 33 -21.77 22.21 47.49
C TRP A 33 -20.44 22.80 46.98
N ALA A 34 -19.32 22.17 47.34
CA ALA A 34 -18.00 22.69 46.98
C ALA A 34 -17.82 22.60 45.46
N ALA A 35 -17.40 23.69 44.82
CA ALA A 35 -17.06 23.67 43.40
C ALA A 35 -15.92 22.68 43.14
N PRO A 36 -15.85 22.05 41.95
CA PRO A 36 -14.74 21.18 41.58
C PRO A 36 -13.40 21.90 41.79
N PRO A 37 -12.32 21.17 42.15
CA PRO A 37 -11.01 21.77 42.24
C PRO A 37 -10.58 22.34 40.88
N GLN A 38 -9.64 23.28 40.89
CA GLN A 38 -9.09 23.82 39.65
C GLN A 38 -8.40 22.70 38.85
N ALA A 39 -8.58 22.68 37.54
CA ALA A 39 -7.92 21.73 36.65
C ALA A 39 -6.39 21.84 36.73
N LEU A 40 -5.72 20.69 36.62
CA LEU A 40 -4.29 20.64 36.36
C LEU A 40 -4.01 21.22 34.98
N PRO A 41 -2.96 22.04 34.80
CA PRO A 41 -2.55 22.49 33.47
C PRO A 41 -2.20 21.29 32.57
N ALA A 42 -2.55 21.38 31.29
CA ALA A 42 -2.18 20.37 30.30
C ALA A 42 -0.65 20.12 30.31
N SER A 43 -0.27 18.86 30.47
CA SER A 43 1.12 18.39 30.55
C SER A 43 1.17 16.94 30.09
N TYR A 44 1.51 16.71 28.82
CA TYR A 44 1.35 15.40 28.19
C TYR A 44 2.48 15.05 27.23
N ALA A 45 2.66 13.74 26.97
CA ALA A 45 3.52 13.24 25.91
C ALA A 45 2.89 13.47 24.53
N ALA A 46 3.68 13.82 23.52
CA ALA A 46 3.15 14.19 22.20
C ALA A 46 2.23 13.12 21.57
N ALA A 47 2.53 11.83 21.80
CA ALA A 47 1.71 10.72 21.32
C ALA A 47 0.34 10.65 22.03
N ASP A 48 0.31 10.84 23.35
CA ASP A 48 -0.94 10.90 24.11
C ASP A 48 -1.83 12.07 23.63
N GLY A 49 -1.23 13.21 23.27
CA GLY A 49 -1.98 14.33 22.67
C GLY A 49 -2.49 14.02 21.26
N LYS A 50 -1.68 13.35 20.43
CA LYS A 50 -2.05 12.96 19.06
C LYS A 50 -3.31 12.10 19.02
N TRP A 51 -3.47 11.18 19.98
CA TRP A 51 -4.56 10.21 19.99
C TRP A 51 -5.72 10.58 20.95
N GLN A 52 -5.68 11.77 21.57
CA GLN A 52 -6.70 12.21 22.52
C GLN A 52 -8.11 12.14 21.91
N PRO A 53 -9.11 11.55 22.59
CA PRO A 53 -10.48 11.53 22.06
C PRO A 53 -11.08 12.93 21.93
N ALA A 54 -11.86 13.13 20.86
CA ALA A 54 -12.74 14.28 20.70
C ALA A 54 -14.06 13.97 21.41
N LEU A 55 -14.40 14.71 22.45
CA LEU A 55 -15.49 14.34 23.36
C LEU A 55 -16.73 15.21 23.17
N ASP A 56 -17.88 14.58 23.32
CA ASP A 56 -19.15 15.26 23.57
C ASP A 56 -19.87 14.64 24.77
N TYR A 57 -20.81 15.39 25.33
CA TYR A 57 -21.56 15.02 26.53
C TYR A 57 -23.03 15.31 26.25
N ASP A 58 -23.85 14.26 26.14
CA ASP A 58 -25.29 14.38 25.89
C ASP A 58 -25.97 15.14 27.05
N THR A 59 -27.16 15.68 26.78
CA THR A 59 -27.90 16.50 27.77
C THR A 59 -28.32 15.75 29.04
N ASP A 60 -28.12 14.43 29.10
CA ASP A 60 -28.56 13.55 30.17
C ASP A 60 -27.48 13.17 31.19
N GLY A 61 -26.26 13.73 31.11
CA GLY A 61 -25.17 13.49 32.06
C GLY A 61 -24.36 14.73 32.48
N CYS A 62 -23.53 14.55 33.51
CA CYS A 62 -22.59 15.57 34.00
C CYS A 62 -21.45 15.86 32.99
N TYR A 63 -20.85 17.04 33.07
CA TYR A 63 -19.53 17.25 32.48
C TYR A 63 -18.44 16.58 33.33
N PRO A 64 -17.33 16.15 32.73
CA PRO A 64 -16.21 15.66 33.51
C PRO A 64 -15.60 16.83 34.29
N THR A 65 -15.01 16.54 35.43
CA THR A 65 -14.36 17.54 36.28
C THR A 65 -12.96 17.06 36.68
N PRO A 66 -12.11 17.93 37.28
CA PRO A 66 -10.82 17.52 37.76
C PRO A 66 -11.00 16.67 39.02
N ALA A 67 -10.39 15.48 39.03
CA ALA A 67 -10.39 14.61 40.21
C ALA A 67 -9.47 15.14 41.33
N ILE A 68 -8.50 16.00 40.97
CA ILE A 68 -7.51 16.58 41.89
C ILE A 68 -7.03 17.93 41.37
N GLY A 69 -6.82 18.89 42.28
CA GLY A 69 -6.26 20.21 41.99
C GLY A 69 -4.72 20.27 42.06
N PRO A 70 -4.10 21.37 41.57
CA PRO A 70 -2.64 21.56 41.62
C PRO A 70 -2.03 21.57 43.03
N ASP A 71 -2.85 21.79 44.06
CA ASP A 71 -2.46 21.78 45.46
C ASP A 71 -2.66 20.42 46.16
N GLY A 72 -3.16 19.42 45.42
CA GLY A 72 -3.46 18.09 45.94
C GLY A 72 -4.87 17.93 46.52
N THR A 73 -5.72 18.96 46.44
CA THR A 73 -7.12 18.85 46.88
C THR A 73 -7.88 17.88 45.98
N LEU A 74 -8.37 16.77 46.54
CA LEU A 74 -9.21 15.79 45.83
C LEU A 74 -10.64 16.32 45.64
N ASN A 75 -11.27 15.92 44.56
CA ASN A 75 -12.69 16.17 44.33
C ASN A 75 -13.53 15.27 45.25
N GLU A 76 -14.41 15.88 46.04
CA GLU A 76 -15.26 15.17 47.02
C GLU A 76 -16.47 14.46 46.40
N GLY A 77 -16.71 14.68 45.10
CA GLY A 77 -17.85 14.15 44.37
C GLY A 77 -19.17 14.86 44.72
N LEU A 78 -20.25 14.41 44.10
CA LEU A 78 -21.61 14.90 44.34
C LEU A 78 -22.47 13.81 45.01
N LEU A 79 -23.32 14.20 45.95
CA LEU A 79 -24.38 13.33 46.47
C LEU A 79 -25.45 13.09 45.38
N LEU A 80 -26.13 11.95 45.47
CA LEU A 80 -27.12 11.49 44.48
C LEU A 80 -28.51 12.08 44.75
N GLU A 81 -28.61 13.41 44.81
CA GLU A 81 -29.86 14.15 45.02
C GLU A 81 -30.14 15.06 43.80
N GLY A 82 -31.42 15.24 43.44
CA GLY A 82 -31.82 16.07 42.30
C GLY A 82 -31.83 15.34 40.94
N SER A 83 -31.92 16.11 39.85
CA SER A 83 -31.91 15.56 38.48
C SER A 83 -30.52 15.07 38.07
N LEU A 84 -30.46 14.21 37.04
CA LEU A 84 -29.23 13.61 36.50
C LEU A 84 -28.10 14.62 36.22
N SER A 85 -28.45 15.83 35.78
CA SER A 85 -27.49 16.89 35.41
C SER A 85 -27.48 18.08 36.37
N ASN A 86 -28.27 18.06 37.46
CA ASN A 86 -28.29 19.16 38.42
C ASN A 86 -26.92 19.28 39.09
N ASP A 87 -26.42 20.52 39.16
CA ASP A 87 -25.20 20.95 39.86
C ASP A 87 -23.87 20.39 39.31
N CYS A 88 -23.87 19.80 38.10
CA CYS A 88 -22.69 19.21 37.45
C CYS A 88 -22.60 19.41 35.93
N ARG A 89 -23.49 20.25 35.37
CA ARG A 89 -23.56 20.52 33.93
C ARG A 89 -23.78 22.01 33.70
N ASP A 90 -22.81 22.84 34.10
CA ASP A 90 -22.75 24.26 33.76
C ASP A 90 -21.56 24.57 32.85
N LEU A 91 -21.57 25.73 32.18
CA LEU A 91 -20.45 26.16 31.33
C LEU A 91 -19.12 26.26 32.10
N ALA A 92 -19.18 26.61 33.39
CA ALA A 92 -18.00 26.70 34.24
C ALA A 92 -17.34 25.33 34.48
N ASP A 93 -18.14 24.26 34.56
CA ASP A 93 -17.61 22.89 34.68
C ASP A 93 -16.95 22.48 33.36
N LEU A 94 -17.60 22.78 32.22
CA LEU A 94 -17.04 22.50 30.90
C LEU A 94 -15.73 23.25 30.61
N ASP A 95 -15.55 24.42 31.20
CA ASP A 95 -14.30 25.20 31.12
C ASP A 95 -13.20 24.70 32.08
N ASN A 96 -13.54 23.82 33.03
CA ASN A 96 -12.64 23.31 34.06
C ASN A 96 -12.62 21.77 34.04
N THR A 97 -11.96 21.17 33.06
CA THR A 97 -11.94 19.71 32.88
C THR A 97 -10.51 19.18 32.73
N ASN A 98 -10.27 17.96 33.21
CA ASN A 98 -9.05 17.22 32.91
C ASN A 98 -9.37 15.88 32.24
N ALA A 99 -8.47 15.45 31.36
CA ALA A 99 -8.34 14.06 30.96
C ALA A 99 -6.99 13.55 31.48
N TYR A 100 -6.95 12.30 31.93
CA TYR A 100 -5.73 11.66 32.42
C TYR A 100 -5.37 10.51 31.50
N SER A 101 -4.10 10.37 31.09
CA SER A 101 -3.70 9.29 30.20
C SER A 101 -2.57 8.42 30.73
N ARG A 102 -2.55 7.17 30.26
CA ARG A 102 -1.41 6.27 30.39
C ARG A 102 -1.33 5.42 29.12
N SER A 103 -0.13 5.27 28.59
CA SER A 103 0.13 4.44 27.42
C SER A 103 0.97 3.23 27.76
N ARG A 104 0.87 2.18 26.91
CA ARG A 104 1.71 0.99 26.94
C ARG A 104 1.96 0.53 25.51
N CYS A 105 3.21 0.25 25.17
CA CYS A 105 3.61 -0.15 23.83
C CYS A 105 4.36 -1.49 23.85
N ASN A 106 4.32 -2.20 22.73
CA ASN A 106 5.03 -3.45 22.52
C ASN A 106 6.08 -3.27 21.42
N SER A 107 7.13 -4.09 21.47
CA SER A 107 8.23 -4.07 20.50
C SER A 107 7.79 -4.38 19.06
N ASN A 108 6.60 -4.97 18.87
CA ASN A 108 6.01 -5.21 17.55
C ASN A 108 5.21 -4.02 16.97
N GLY A 109 5.27 -2.86 17.63
CA GLY A 109 4.67 -1.60 17.17
C GLY A 109 3.26 -1.35 17.66
N TRP A 110 2.60 -2.28 18.36
CA TRP A 110 1.31 -1.98 18.98
C TRP A 110 1.47 -1.08 20.21
N CYS A 111 0.61 -0.07 20.30
CA CYS A 111 0.48 0.81 21.45
C CYS A 111 -0.99 0.97 21.84
N ALA A 112 -1.25 0.94 23.14
CA ALA A 112 -2.52 1.27 23.75
C ALA A 112 -2.41 2.63 24.44
N TYR A 113 -3.17 3.62 23.96
CA TYR A 113 -3.27 4.96 24.56
C TYR A 113 -4.58 5.04 25.33
N LYS A 114 -4.51 4.94 26.66
CA LYS A 114 -5.70 4.94 27.51
C LYS A 114 -5.92 6.31 28.14
N TYR A 115 -7.15 6.78 28.09
CA TYR A 115 -7.63 8.03 28.65
C TYR A 115 -8.68 7.74 29.73
N ALA A 116 -8.66 8.50 30.81
CA ALA A 116 -9.60 8.42 31.91
C ALA A 116 -10.22 9.80 32.14
N LEU A 117 -11.54 9.83 32.34
CA LEU A 117 -12.29 11.02 32.71
C LEU A 117 -13.03 10.76 34.02
N TYR A 118 -13.03 11.76 34.89
CA TYR A 118 -13.70 11.72 36.18
C TYR A 118 -14.99 12.52 36.13
N PHE A 119 -16.07 11.95 36.66
CA PHE A 119 -17.33 12.64 36.87
C PHE A 119 -17.69 12.58 38.36
N GLU A 120 -18.34 13.61 38.87
CA GLU A 120 -18.55 13.73 40.32
C GLU A 120 -19.63 12.79 40.86
N LYS A 121 -20.52 12.31 39.99
CA LYS A 121 -21.55 11.32 40.27
C LYS A 121 -21.92 10.55 39.00
N ASP A 122 -22.44 9.35 39.22
CA ASP A 122 -23.11 8.56 38.21
C ASP A 122 -24.46 8.08 38.77
N GLN A 123 -25.54 8.63 38.21
CA GLN A 123 -26.90 8.50 38.73
C GLN A 123 -27.81 7.85 37.68
N ASP A 124 -28.58 6.83 38.08
CA ASP A 124 -29.43 6.04 37.17
C ASP A 124 -30.82 6.67 36.92
N SER A 125 -31.30 7.52 37.82
CA SER A 125 -32.65 8.10 37.81
C SER A 125 -32.83 9.13 38.94
N ASP A 126 -33.88 9.95 38.86
CA ASP A 126 -34.27 10.90 39.92
C ASP A 126 -34.68 10.20 41.25
N SER A 127 -34.92 8.88 41.22
CA SER A 127 -35.26 8.05 42.40
C SER A 127 -34.06 7.22 42.91
N ASN A 128 -32.94 7.25 42.19
CA ASN A 128 -31.64 6.64 42.43
C ASN A 128 -31.64 5.27 43.14
N PHE A 129 -31.65 4.18 42.36
CA PHE A 129 -31.62 2.81 42.91
C PHE A 129 -30.22 2.16 42.87
N PHE A 130 -29.37 2.54 41.91
CA PHE A 130 -28.08 1.89 41.64
C PHE A 130 -26.88 2.84 41.49
N GLY A 131 -27.06 4.17 41.47
CA GLY A 131 -25.98 5.14 41.27
C GLY A 131 -24.96 5.23 42.41
N HIS A 132 -23.87 5.96 42.18
CA HIS A 132 -22.80 6.22 43.14
C HIS A 132 -22.16 7.61 42.99
N THR A 133 -21.65 8.13 44.10
CA THR A 133 -20.73 9.28 44.12
C THR A 133 -19.41 8.86 43.50
N HIS A 134 -18.81 9.76 42.71
CA HIS A 134 -17.68 9.53 41.82
C HIS A 134 -18.01 8.62 40.65
N ASP A 135 -17.38 8.87 39.52
CA ASP A 135 -17.36 7.99 38.38
C ASP A 135 -16.07 8.16 37.57
N TRP A 136 -15.64 7.06 36.95
CA TRP A 136 -14.43 6.98 36.15
C TRP A 136 -14.72 6.18 34.89
N GLU A 137 -14.61 6.84 33.75
CA GLU A 137 -14.79 6.22 32.45
C GLU A 137 -13.51 6.29 31.63
N HIS A 138 -13.33 5.31 30.73
CA HIS A 138 -12.09 5.06 30.03
C HIS A 138 -12.28 4.89 28.52
N ILE A 139 -11.30 5.37 27.77
CA ILE A 139 -11.20 5.19 26.31
C ILE A 139 -9.81 4.68 26.01
N VAL A 140 -9.70 3.63 25.18
CA VAL A 140 -8.41 3.09 24.71
C VAL A 140 -8.31 3.21 23.20
N VAL A 141 -7.30 3.92 22.72
CA VAL A 141 -6.96 4.02 21.29
C VAL A 141 -5.80 3.05 21.01
N TRP A 142 -6.06 2.08 20.15
CA TRP A 142 -5.09 1.03 19.78
C TRP A 142 -4.47 1.36 18.44
N VAL A 143 -3.17 1.58 18.42
CA VAL A 143 -2.41 1.97 17.22
C VAL A 143 -1.35 0.92 16.97
N ASN A 144 -1.18 0.47 15.73
CA ASN A 144 0.02 -0.26 15.35
C ASN A 144 0.93 0.69 14.57
N GLU A 145 1.88 1.29 15.27
CA GLU A 145 2.81 2.29 14.72
C GLU A 145 3.75 1.70 13.67
N ALA A 146 3.98 0.38 13.71
CA ALA A 146 4.71 -0.31 12.67
C ALA A 146 3.92 -0.37 11.36
N LEU A 147 2.60 -0.61 11.41
CA LEU A 147 1.75 -0.78 10.23
C LEU A 147 1.20 0.54 9.67
N ASP A 148 0.77 1.45 10.53
CA ASP A 148 0.36 2.81 10.15
C ASP A 148 0.49 3.74 11.36
N PRO A 149 1.58 4.53 11.45
CA PRO A 149 1.79 5.43 12.58
C PRO A 149 0.83 6.63 12.59
N ASN A 150 -0.02 6.79 11.57
CA ASN A 150 -0.92 7.92 11.42
C ASN A 150 -2.39 7.55 11.55
N LYS A 151 -2.71 6.27 11.75
CA LYS A 151 -4.08 5.79 11.84
C LYS A 151 -4.26 4.82 13.00
N PRO A 152 -5.24 5.02 13.88
CA PRO A 152 -5.62 4.00 14.85
C PRO A 152 -6.14 2.75 14.14
N ALA A 153 -5.91 1.59 14.73
CA ALA A 153 -6.46 0.32 14.25
C ALA A 153 -7.80 0.02 14.91
N TYR A 154 -7.93 0.29 16.22
CA TYR A 154 -9.14 0.07 17.00
C TYR A 154 -9.33 1.15 18.04
N VAL A 155 -10.57 1.33 18.50
CA VAL A 155 -10.91 2.17 19.66
C VAL A 155 -11.83 1.37 20.57
N SER A 156 -11.61 1.47 21.87
CA SER A 156 -12.43 0.81 22.90
C SER A 156 -12.96 1.88 23.85
N VAL A 157 -14.25 1.82 24.16
CA VAL A 157 -14.91 2.73 25.10
C VAL A 157 -15.55 1.93 26.23
N SER A 158 -15.40 2.39 27.47
CA SER A 158 -15.96 1.71 28.63
C SER A 158 -17.48 1.88 28.72
N ALA A 159 -18.13 0.82 29.19
CA ALA A 159 -19.56 0.82 29.53
C ALA A 159 -19.80 -0.23 30.62
N HIS A 160 -20.29 0.18 31.79
CA HIS A 160 -20.70 -0.70 32.90
C HIS A 160 -19.62 -1.72 33.34
N GLY A 161 -18.36 -1.32 33.36
CA GLY A 161 -17.21 -2.18 33.73
C GLY A 161 -16.74 -3.17 32.66
N GLY A 162 -17.31 -3.09 31.45
CA GLY A 162 -16.84 -3.73 30.23
C GLY A 162 -16.43 -2.70 29.17
N TYR A 163 -16.09 -3.19 27.96
CA TYR A 163 -15.70 -2.36 26.83
C TYR A 163 -16.48 -2.71 25.57
N THR A 164 -16.84 -1.68 24.81
CA THR A 164 -17.22 -1.82 23.41
C THR A 164 -16.03 -1.45 22.54
N THR A 165 -15.52 -2.41 21.77
CA THR A 165 -14.38 -2.21 20.87
C THR A 165 -14.84 -2.20 19.42
N ARG A 166 -14.38 -1.22 18.63
CA ARG A 166 -14.63 -1.15 17.18
C ARG A 166 -13.34 -0.99 16.40
N PRO A 167 -13.23 -1.56 15.19
CA PRO A 167 -12.17 -1.21 14.26
C PRO A 167 -12.30 0.27 13.89
N ALA A 168 -11.19 0.95 13.64
CA ALA A 168 -11.19 2.39 13.40
C ALA A 168 -12.00 2.80 12.15
N GLU A 169 -12.22 1.90 11.18
CA GLU A 169 -13.09 2.17 10.04
C GLU A 169 -14.58 2.35 10.40
N ASP A 170 -15.00 1.84 11.56
CA ASP A 170 -16.37 1.96 12.09
C ASP A 170 -16.52 3.10 13.12
N VAL A 171 -15.49 3.94 13.28
CA VAL A 171 -15.44 5.02 14.26
C VAL A 171 -15.32 6.37 13.53
N GLN A 172 -16.03 7.38 14.01
CA GLN A 172 -15.92 8.74 13.50
C GLN A 172 -14.69 9.43 14.10
N PHE A 173 -13.99 10.24 13.30
CA PHE A 173 -12.78 10.95 13.73
C PHE A 173 -12.84 12.44 13.40
N GLU A 174 -12.10 13.24 14.18
CA GLU A 174 -11.58 14.54 13.79
C GLU A 174 -10.05 14.44 13.73
N GLY A 175 -9.47 14.42 12.53
CA GLY A 175 -8.03 14.10 12.38
C GLY A 175 -7.71 12.71 12.94
N THR A 176 -6.88 12.66 13.99
CA THR A 176 -6.50 11.44 14.72
C THR A 176 -7.34 11.19 15.98
N HIS A 177 -8.31 12.06 16.27
CA HIS A 177 -9.09 12.07 17.51
C HIS A 177 -10.40 11.30 17.32
N PRO A 178 -10.60 10.13 17.96
CA PRO A 178 -11.86 9.41 17.86
C PRO A 178 -12.97 10.18 18.57
N LYS A 179 -14.14 10.23 17.93
CA LYS A 179 -15.32 10.92 18.46
C LYS A 179 -16.10 10.00 19.40
N VAL A 180 -16.12 10.37 20.68
CA VAL A 180 -16.74 9.58 21.75
C VAL A 180 -17.70 10.47 22.52
N VAL A 181 -18.84 9.92 22.91
CA VAL A 181 -19.94 10.64 23.57
C VAL A 181 -20.23 9.98 24.91
N TYR A 182 -20.27 10.78 25.96
CA TYR A 182 -20.75 10.36 27.27
C TYR A 182 -22.26 10.56 27.34
N HIS A 183 -23.00 9.50 27.70
CA HIS A 183 -24.46 9.52 27.72
C HIS A 183 -25.01 8.56 28.76
N LYS A 184 -26.31 8.66 29.02
CA LYS A 184 -27.03 7.68 29.83
C LYS A 184 -27.44 6.43 29.02
N ASP A 185 -27.10 5.24 29.52
CA ASP A 185 -27.43 3.97 28.84
C ASP A 185 -28.77 3.38 29.33
N GLY A 186 -29.87 3.92 28.81
CA GLY A 186 -31.22 3.40 29.05
C GLY A 186 -31.67 3.52 30.52
N ILE A 187 -31.89 2.38 31.20
CA ILE A 187 -32.27 2.32 32.63
C ILE A 187 -31.01 2.21 33.53
N SER A 188 -29.83 1.98 32.94
CA SER A 188 -28.57 1.86 33.67
C SER A 188 -27.95 3.23 33.98
N THR A 189 -26.74 3.19 34.51
CA THR A 189 -25.81 4.30 34.72
C THR A 189 -25.27 4.88 33.40
N HIS A 190 -24.39 5.88 33.48
CA HIS A 190 -23.75 6.46 32.30
C HIS A 190 -22.69 5.54 31.70
N ALA A 191 -22.35 5.79 30.44
CA ALA A 191 -21.31 5.07 29.71
C ALA A 191 -20.79 5.90 28.54
N PHE A 192 -19.62 5.53 28.01
CA PHE A 192 -19.19 6.04 26.72
C PHE A 192 -19.78 5.24 25.56
N ARG A 193 -20.14 5.95 24.49
CA ARG A 193 -20.48 5.38 23.18
C ARG A 193 -19.69 6.06 22.07
N PHE A 194 -19.63 5.38 20.93
CA PHE A 194 -19.13 6.00 19.70
C PHE A 194 -20.14 7.01 19.14
N ALA A 195 -19.63 8.10 18.58
CA ALA A 195 -20.46 9.06 17.86
C ALA A 195 -21.08 8.43 16.59
N SER A 196 -22.33 8.79 16.32
CA SER A 196 -23.06 8.46 15.10
C SER A 196 -22.59 9.29 13.92
N ALA A 197 -22.81 8.80 12.70
CA ALA A 197 -22.47 9.54 11.50
C ALA A 197 -23.27 10.86 11.42
N GLY A 198 -22.55 11.99 11.33
CA GLY A 198 -23.15 13.33 11.28
C GLY A 198 -23.61 13.89 12.62
N GLU A 199 -23.25 13.26 13.75
CA GLU A 199 -23.56 13.77 15.08
C GLU A 199 -22.93 15.15 15.34
N VAL A 200 -23.71 16.02 15.96
CA VAL A 200 -23.35 17.40 16.30
C VAL A 200 -23.32 17.51 17.82
N PRO A 201 -22.27 18.10 18.42
CA PRO A 201 -22.13 18.13 19.88
C PRO A 201 -23.28 18.83 20.62
N GLU A 202 -23.75 18.24 21.72
CA GLU A 202 -24.87 18.73 22.56
C GLU A 202 -24.41 19.52 23.81
N ASN A 203 -23.10 19.63 24.04
CA ASN A 203 -22.55 20.45 25.12
C ASN A 203 -22.77 21.97 24.93
N HIS A 204 -22.53 22.76 25.98
CA HIS A 204 -22.77 24.21 25.99
C HIS A 204 -22.08 25.01 24.89
N LYS A 205 -20.98 24.50 24.31
CA LYS A 205 -20.23 25.18 23.25
C LYS A 205 -20.65 24.74 21.85
N GLY A 206 -21.38 23.63 21.71
CA GLY A 206 -21.77 23.06 20.41
C GLY A 206 -20.57 22.60 19.56
N GLU A 207 -19.45 22.31 20.21
CA GLU A 207 -18.17 21.93 19.59
C GLU A 207 -17.60 20.68 20.26
N TRP A 208 -16.79 19.90 19.56
CA TRP A 208 -16.08 18.76 20.15
C TRP A 208 -15.07 19.27 21.17
N GLN A 209 -15.01 18.62 22.34
CA GLN A 209 -14.25 19.08 23.49
C GLN A 209 -12.96 18.28 23.68
N TYR A 210 -11.92 19.00 24.12
CA TYR A 210 -10.60 18.45 24.42
C TYR A 210 -10.20 18.92 25.83
N PRO A 211 -10.46 18.12 26.87
CA PRO A 211 -10.04 18.44 28.23
C PRO A 211 -8.53 18.63 28.35
N ASP A 212 -8.08 19.42 29.33
CA ASP A 212 -6.65 19.58 29.60
C ASP A 212 -6.03 18.22 29.97
N LEU A 213 -5.15 17.72 29.11
CA LEU A 213 -4.60 16.37 29.19
C LEU A 213 -3.38 16.29 30.11
N VAL A 214 -3.35 15.31 31.01
CA VAL A 214 -2.21 15.01 31.88
C VAL A 214 -1.77 13.56 31.69
N SER A 215 -0.59 13.36 31.11
CA SER A 215 0.00 12.01 30.95
C SER A 215 0.53 11.46 32.26
N TRP A 216 0.53 10.14 32.40
CA TRP A 216 0.95 9.40 33.58
C TRP A 216 2.29 9.86 34.16
N ASP A 217 3.28 10.14 33.31
CA ASP A 217 4.62 10.55 33.76
C ASP A 217 4.84 12.06 33.79
N ASN A 218 3.78 12.84 33.55
CA ASN A 218 3.84 14.29 33.39
C ASN A 218 3.02 15.06 34.46
N TYR A 219 2.53 14.37 35.49
CA TYR A 219 1.90 14.98 36.65
C TYR A 219 2.86 15.91 37.41
N PRO A 220 2.37 16.98 38.05
CA PRO A 220 3.18 17.73 39.00
C PRO A 220 3.69 16.84 40.14
N PRO A 221 4.88 17.12 40.71
CA PRO A 221 5.47 16.28 41.75
C PRO A 221 4.52 15.98 42.91
N GLY A 222 4.34 14.70 43.24
CA GLY A 222 3.50 14.21 44.35
C GLY A 222 2.00 14.16 44.08
N ILE A 223 1.48 14.80 43.01
CA ILE A 223 0.05 14.83 42.70
C ILE A 223 -0.46 13.46 42.25
N ARG A 224 0.31 12.74 41.43
CA ARG A 224 -0.04 11.39 40.95
C ARG A 224 -0.24 10.42 42.12
N ASP A 225 0.65 10.47 43.11
CA ASP A 225 0.61 9.55 44.26
C ASP A 225 -0.64 9.82 45.14
N ILE A 226 -1.04 11.09 45.30
CA ILE A 226 -2.27 11.46 46.01
C ILE A 226 -3.51 10.95 45.25
N LEU A 227 -3.58 11.20 43.95
CA LEU A 227 -4.72 10.79 43.12
C LEU A 227 -4.88 9.27 43.08
N THR A 228 -3.79 8.54 42.89
CA THR A 228 -3.82 7.08 42.72
C THR A 228 -4.02 6.34 44.04
N GLY A 229 -3.67 6.94 45.17
CA GLY A 229 -3.94 6.41 46.51
C GLY A 229 -5.30 6.83 47.10
N ALA A 230 -6.11 7.60 46.37
CA ALA A 230 -7.43 8.05 46.82
C ALA A 230 -8.49 6.93 46.70
N ASP A 231 -9.42 6.90 47.66
CA ASP A 231 -10.56 5.99 47.64
C ASP A 231 -11.78 6.69 47.02
N PHE A 232 -12.11 6.34 45.77
CA PHE A 232 -13.29 6.82 45.05
C PHE A 232 -14.51 5.87 45.20
N GLY A 233 -14.50 5.00 46.22
CA GLY A 233 -15.59 4.10 46.52
C GLY A 233 -15.79 3.03 45.44
N LYS A 234 -16.90 3.12 44.70
CA LYS A 234 -17.22 2.17 43.61
C LYS A 234 -16.57 2.54 42.29
N ALA A 235 -16.16 3.80 42.12
CA ALA A 235 -15.48 4.25 40.92
C ALA A 235 -14.00 3.88 40.97
N HIS A 236 -13.43 3.52 39.82
CA HIS A 236 -12.08 2.97 39.76
C HIS A 236 -11.23 3.68 38.72
N LEU A 237 -10.17 4.35 39.16
CA LEU A 237 -9.14 4.90 38.27
C LEU A 237 -8.28 3.75 37.70
N ALA A 238 -8.67 3.22 36.54
CA ALA A 238 -7.99 2.11 35.88
C ALA A 238 -6.70 2.53 35.13
N LEU A 239 -5.91 3.44 35.72
CA LEU A 239 -4.57 3.83 35.24
C LEU A 239 -3.47 3.40 36.21
N SER A 240 -3.79 2.92 37.42
CA SER A 240 -2.83 2.64 38.49
C SER A 240 -2.13 1.29 38.37
N ASP A 241 -0.90 1.23 38.86
CA ASP A 241 -0.19 -0.04 39.12
C ASP A 241 -0.67 -0.70 40.42
N GLU A 242 -1.29 0.06 41.32
CA GLU A 242 -1.87 -0.49 42.52
C GLU A 242 -3.03 -1.43 42.16
N GLY A 243 -2.97 -2.67 42.67
CA GLY A 243 -3.94 -3.71 42.37
C GLY A 243 -3.93 -4.21 40.91
N ASP A 244 -2.90 -3.86 40.12
CA ASP A 244 -2.76 -4.23 38.70
C ASP A 244 -3.94 -3.76 37.82
N THR A 245 -4.56 -2.63 38.21
CA THR A 245 -5.80 -2.13 37.59
C THR A 245 -5.59 -1.66 36.15
N PHE A 246 -4.45 -1.07 35.83
CA PHE A 246 -4.12 -0.69 34.44
C PHE A 246 -4.06 -1.89 33.51
N VAL A 247 -3.34 -2.95 33.90
CA VAL A 247 -3.16 -4.17 33.11
C VAL A 247 -4.48 -4.92 32.97
N THR A 248 -5.15 -5.18 34.10
CA THR A 248 -6.42 -5.91 34.13
C THR A 248 -7.47 -5.27 33.24
N ASP A 249 -7.48 -3.94 33.17
CA ASP A 249 -8.48 -3.23 32.40
C ASP A 249 -8.09 -3.09 30.92
N LEU A 250 -6.79 -3.04 30.60
CA LEU A 250 -6.32 -3.20 29.21
C LEU A 250 -6.65 -4.60 28.66
N GLU A 251 -6.59 -5.66 29.47
CA GLU A 251 -7.01 -7.01 29.03
C GLU A 251 -8.48 -7.04 28.61
N ARG A 252 -9.35 -6.30 29.32
CA ARG A 252 -10.77 -6.20 29.00
C ARG A 252 -11.04 -5.37 27.75
N ALA A 253 -10.26 -4.32 27.54
CA ALA A 253 -10.38 -3.42 26.40
C ALA A 253 -9.73 -3.97 25.11
N LYS A 254 -8.82 -4.94 25.23
CA LYS A 254 -7.99 -5.42 24.12
C LYS A 254 -8.84 -5.99 22.97
N PRO A 255 -8.67 -5.49 21.73
CA PRO A 255 -9.31 -6.06 20.54
C PRO A 255 -8.95 -7.53 20.34
N GLU A 256 -9.92 -8.32 19.90
CA GLU A 256 -9.67 -9.73 19.59
C GLU A 256 -8.71 -9.87 18.38
N GLY A 257 -7.74 -10.78 18.49
CA GLY A 257 -6.86 -11.13 17.37
C GLY A 257 -5.72 -10.16 17.06
N ILE A 258 -5.43 -9.20 17.95
CA ILE A 258 -4.18 -8.43 17.91
C ILE A 258 -3.08 -9.08 18.75
N ASP A 259 -1.85 -8.98 18.27
CA ASP A 259 -0.65 -9.42 18.95
C ASP A 259 -0.17 -8.31 19.90
N PHE A 260 -0.78 -8.19 21.07
CA PHE A 260 -0.42 -7.22 22.11
C PHE A 260 -0.36 -7.93 23.46
N ASP A 261 0.83 -7.98 24.06
CA ASP A 261 1.03 -8.42 25.42
C ASP A 261 0.86 -7.24 26.37
N VAL A 262 -0.19 -7.27 27.19
CA VAL A 262 -0.51 -6.22 28.17
C VAL A 262 0.56 -6.07 29.25
N HIS A 263 1.47 -7.03 29.42
CA HIS A 263 2.56 -6.97 30.39
C HIS A 263 3.89 -6.47 29.80
N GLU A 264 4.00 -6.36 28.48
CA GLU A 264 5.15 -5.75 27.83
C GLU A 264 5.00 -4.23 27.84
N ASP A 265 6.06 -3.52 28.27
CA ASP A 265 6.11 -2.06 28.22
C ASP A 265 7.40 -1.63 27.52
N TYR A 266 7.35 -1.70 26.19
CA TYR A 266 8.41 -1.23 25.30
C TYR A 266 8.45 0.29 25.31
N VAL A 267 9.45 0.83 25.99
CA VAL A 267 9.81 2.24 25.93
C VAL A 267 10.88 2.42 24.85
N PRO A 268 10.63 3.19 23.77
CA PRO A 268 11.66 3.47 22.78
C PRO A 268 12.90 4.05 23.45
N PRO A 269 14.11 3.56 23.12
CA PRO A 269 15.32 4.08 23.70
C PRO A 269 15.47 5.57 23.36
N LYS A 270 15.83 6.38 24.35
CA LYS A 270 16.09 7.81 24.09
C LYS A 270 17.31 7.95 23.17
N PRO A 271 17.39 9.02 22.35
CA PRO A 271 18.54 9.24 21.46
C PRO A 271 19.92 9.19 22.13
N ASP A 272 19.97 9.48 23.44
CA ASP A 272 21.16 9.50 24.29
C ASP A 272 21.29 8.28 25.22
N ASP A 273 20.41 7.29 25.10
CA ASP A 273 20.46 6.07 25.91
C ASP A 273 21.67 5.19 25.50
N PRO A 274 22.62 4.92 26.42
CA PRO A 274 23.77 4.05 26.12
C PRO A 274 23.39 2.60 25.81
N ALA A 275 22.16 2.17 26.09
CA ALA A 275 21.64 0.84 25.74
C ALA A 275 20.98 0.79 24.34
N ALA A 276 20.77 1.94 23.68
CA ALA A 276 20.20 1.98 22.34
C ALA A 276 21.14 1.32 21.32
N PRO A 277 20.64 0.47 20.39
CA PRO A 277 21.45 -0.01 19.29
C PRO A 277 21.92 1.17 18.44
N VAL A 278 23.24 1.40 18.39
CA VAL A 278 23.83 2.40 17.50
C VAL A 278 24.06 1.74 16.15
N PHE A 279 23.37 2.24 15.13
CA PHE A 279 23.59 1.84 13.75
C PHE A 279 24.44 2.89 13.01
N PRO A 280 25.25 2.48 12.02
CA PRO A 280 25.71 3.42 11.00
C PRO A 280 24.50 3.95 10.20
N PRO A 281 24.67 5.01 9.38
CA PRO A 281 23.67 5.33 8.36
C PRO A 281 23.28 4.08 7.56
N LEU A 282 22.00 3.83 7.38
CA LEU A 282 21.48 2.66 6.67
C LEU A 282 20.97 3.08 5.30
N ARG A 283 21.61 2.57 4.25
CA ARG A 283 21.13 2.58 2.87
C ARG A 283 20.65 1.18 2.50
N ILE A 284 19.34 0.97 2.61
CA ILE A 284 18.72 -0.34 2.48
C ILE A 284 18.18 -0.51 1.07
N MET A 285 18.53 -1.58 0.37
CA MET A 285 17.85 -1.98 -0.85
C MET A 285 16.92 -3.16 -0.57
N PRO A 286 15.59 -2.96 -0.57
CA PRO A 286 14.64 -4.05 -0.67
C PRO A 286 14.69 -4.64 -2.08
N LEU A 287 15.24 -5.85 -2.24
CA LEU A 287 15.44 -6.51 -3.53
C LEU A 287 14.64 -7.83 -3.59
N GLY A 288 13.83 -8.02 -4.62
CA GLY A 288 13.06 -9.26 -4.71
C GLY A 288 11.95 -9.27 -5.74
N ASP A 289 11.01 -10.20 -5.55
CA ASP A 289 9.84 -10.38 -6.41
C ASP A 289 8.63 -9.52 -5.95
N SER A 290 7.41 -9.94 -6.32
CA SER A 290 6.14 -9.30 -5.92
C SER A 290 5.97 -9.10 -4.41
N ILE A 291 6.61 -9.93 -3.57
CA ILE A 291 6.51 -9.81 -2.11
C ILE A 291 7.32 -8.61 -1.61
N THR A 292 8.49 -8.36 -2.22
CA THR A 292 9.27 -7.13 -1.98
C THR A 292 8.60 -5.89 -2.55
N TYR A 293 7.96 -6.02 -3.72
CA TYR A 293 7.12 -4.94 -4.28
C TYR A 293 6.02 -4.53 -3.29
N GLY A 294 5.35 -5.52 -2.69
CA GLY A 294 4.31 -5.31 -1.67
C GLY A 294 2.91 -5.79 -2.10
N VAL A 295 2.82 -6.68 -3.09
CA VAL A 295 1.54 -7.26 -3.53
C VAL A 295 0.84 -7.94 -2.36
N GLY A 296 -0.46 -7.70 -2.17
CA GLY A 296 -1.24 -8.24 -1.06
C GLY A 296 -1.26 -7.36 0.20
N SER A 297 -0.41 -6.33 0.28
CA SER A 297 -0.54 -5.29 1.31
C SER A 297 -1.59 -4.25 0.91
N SER A 298 -2.27 -3.66 1.89
CA SER A 298 -3.27 -2.60 1.66
C SER A 298 -2.66 -1.30 1.13
N THR A 299 -1.34 -1.12 1.32
CA THR A 299 -0.60 0.10 0.98
C THR A 299 0.33 -0.04 -0.22
N ASN A 300 0.45 -1.24 -0.80
CA ASN A 300 1.48 -1.61 -1.78
C ASN A 300 2.93 -1.41 -1.28
N ALA A 301 3.16 -1.28 0.02
CA ALA A 301 4.50 -1.15 0.59
C ALA A 301 5.09 -2.48 1.12
N GLY A 302 4.25 -3.51 1.29
CA GLY A 302 4.69 -4.82 1.81
C GLY A 302 5.38 -4.70 3.17
N TYR A 303 6.46 -5.46 3.37
CA TYR A 303 7.26 -5.40 4.61
C TYR A 303 8.05 -4.10 4.75
N ARG A 304 8.20 -3.30 3.68
CA ARG A 304 9.06 -2.11 3.68
C ARG A 304 8.53 -1.05 4.64
N LEU A 305 7.22 -0.90 4.73
CA LEU A 305 6.58 0.03 5.66
C LEU A 305 6.88 -0.37 7.12
N PRO A 306 6.48 -1.56 7.62
CA PRO A 306 6.79 -1.94 8.99
C PRO A 306 8.28 -2.02 9.28
N LEU A 307 9.12 -2.38 8.31
CA LEU A 307 10.57 -2.35 8.49
C LEU A 307 11.09 -0.92 8.77
N GLN A 308 10.65 0.08 8.01
CA GLN A 308 11.06 1.47 8.23
C GLN A 308 10.56 2.00 9.58
N SER A 309 9.31 1.73 9.92
CA SER A 309 8.72 2.19 11.18
C SER A 309 9.45 1.58 12.37
N LEU A 310 9.70 0.27 12.36
CA LEU A 310 10.44 -0.42 13.42
C LEU A 310 11.89 0.08 13.54
N LEU A 311 12.59 0.30 12.42
CA LEU A 311 13.96 0.86 12.45
C LEU A 311 14.00 2.25 13.08
N ARG A 312 13.02 3.12 12.76
CA ARG A 312 12.91 4.46 13.35
C ARG A 312 12.57 4.39 14.84
N MET A 313 11.81 3.40 15.28
CA MET A 313 11.50 3.18 16.70
C MET A 313 12.70 2.72 17.51
N ILE A 314 13.50 1.77 17.00
CA ILE A 314 14.63 1.20 17.75
C ILE A 314 15.91 2.04 17.61
N SER A 315 16.00 2.89 16.59
CA SER A 315 17.16 3.74 16.34
C SER A 315 16.74 5.10 15.74
N PRO A 316 16.14 5.98 16.54
CA PRO A 316 15.61 7.27 16.08
C PRO A 316 16.68 8.22 15.52
N THR A 317 17.96 7.96 15.80
CA THR A 317 19.10 8.77 15.35
C THR A 317 19.75 8.26 14.07
N ALA A 318 19.46 7.03 13.64
CA ALA A 318 20.05 6.49 12.41
C ALA A 318 19.42 7.15 11.19
N SER A 319 20.28 7.63 10.29
CA SER A 319 19.83 8.01 8.95
C SER A 319 19.39 6.75 8.21
N LEU A 320 18.13 6.71 7.80
CA LEU A 320 17.53 5.62 7.05
C LEU A 320 17.15 6.11 5.66
N ASN A 321 17.65 5.44 4.63
CA ASN A 321 17.36 5.70 3.23
C ASN A 321 17.16 4.38 2.49
N MET A 322 15.95 4.10 2.00
CA MET A 322 15.75 3.01 1.06
C MET A 322 16.22 3.43 -0.33
N VAL A 323 16.60 2.46 -1.17
CA VAL A 323 17.06 2.70 -2.54
C VAL A 323 16.56 1.63 -3.49
N GLY A 324 16.38 2.02 -4.75
CA GLY A 324 16.00 1.18 -5.86
C GLY A 324 15.40 2.03 -6.98
N THR A 325 15.05 1.41 -8.10
CA THR A 325 14.47 2.12 -9.25
C THR A 325 12.94 2.15 -9.26
N GLN A 326 12.30 1.43 -8.33
CA GLN A 326 10.84 1.42 -8.15
C GLN A 326 10.44 2.31 -6.98
N HIS A 327 9.21 2.87 -7.02
CA HIS A 327 8.75 3.92 -6.11
C HIS A 327 7.30 3.70 -5.62
N ASP A 328 6.96 2.48 -5.20
CA ASP A 328 5.60 2.11 -4.78
C ASP A 328 5.40 2.23 -3.26
N GLY A 329 4.19 2.64 -2.84
CA GLY A 329 3.77 2.78 -1.45
C GLY A 329 3.24 4.18 -1.10
N PRO A 330 2.81 4.41 0.17
CA PRO A 330 2.34 5.71 0.64
C PRO A 330 3.43 6.78 0.60
N SER A 331 3.07 8.05 0.38
CA SER A 331 4.02 9.16 0.27
C SER A 331 4.74 9.54 1.57
N TYR A 332 4.29 9.04 2.72
CA TYR A 332 4.86 9.33 4.03
C TYR A 332 5.99 8.36 4.45
N ILE A 333 6.29 7.36 3.61
CA ILE A 333 7.46 6.50 3.78
C ILE A 333 8.46 6.75 2.65
N ASP A 334 9.68 6.25 2.83
CA ASP A 334 10.60 6.08 1.71
C ASP A 334 10.05 4.97 0.80
N ARG A 335 9.76 5.32 -0.45
CA ARG A 335 9.08 4.43 -1.38
C ARG A 335 10.04 3.63 -2.23
N ASP A 336 11.35 3.83 -2.10
CA ASP A 336 12.32 3.26 -3.03
C ASP A 336 12.51 1.76 -2.78
N HIS A 337 12.49 0.97 -3.85
CA HIS A 337 12.78 -0.47 -3.80
C HIS A 337 13.16 -1.05 -5.16
N GLU A 338 13.57 -2.31 -5.13
CA GLU A 338 14.01 -3.11 -6.26
C GLU A 338 13.18 -4.41 -6.31
N GLY A 339 11.86 -4.25 -6.20
CA GLY A 339 10.88 -5.34 -6.12
C GLY A 339 10.11 -5.50 -7.42
N TYR A 340 10.08 -6.70 -8.00
CA TYR A 340 9.58 -6.93 -9.35
C TYR A 340 8.47 -8.01 -9.38
N PRO A 341 7.19 -7.61 -9.51
CA PRO A 341 6.11 -8.57 -9.66
C PRO A 341 6.31 -9.51 -10.85
N GLY A 342 6.07 -10.82 -10.63
CA GLY A 342 6.25 -11.85 -11.65
C GLY A 342 7.69 -12.23 -11.99
N ALA A 343 8.70 -11.50 -11.50
CA ALA A 343 10.09 -11.77 -11.82
C ALA A 343 10.61 -13.06 -11.16
N ARG A 344 11.32 -13.87 -11.95
CA ARG A 344 12.21 -14.95 -11.46
C ARG A 344 13.53 -14.36 -10.99
N ILE A 345 14.33 -15.18 -10.29
CA ILE A 345 15.66 -14.79 -9.78
C ILE A 345 16.56 -14.19 -10.87
N SER A 346 16.53 -14.74 -12.09
CA SER A 346 17.32 -14.22 -13.23
C SER A 346 16.95 -12.78 -13.59
N SER A 347 15.65 -12.48 -13.66
CA SER A 347 15.16 -11.11 -13.92
C SER A 347 15.52 -10.14 -12.79
N ILE A 348 15.43 -10.60 -11.53
CA ILE A 348 15.84 -9.81 -10.36
C ILE A 348 17.34 -9.53 -10.40
N ALA A 349 18.16 -10.53 -10.74
CA ALA A 349 19.60 -10.36 -10.87
C ALA A 349 19.98 -9.36 -11.95
N ARG A 350 19.28 -9.40 -13.08
CA ARG A 350 19.47 -8.44 -14.16
C ARG A 350 19.17 -7.01 -13.71
N ALA A 351 18.06 -6.78 -13.03
CA ALA A 351 17.72 -5.47 -12.47
C ALA A 351 18.77 -4.99 -11.44
N ALA A 352 19.15 -5.88 -10.52
CA ALA A 352 20.14 -5.63 -9.48
C ALA A 352 21.54 -5.23 -10.03
N SER A 353 21.89 -5.66 -11.25
CA SER A 353 23.23 -5.42 -11.83
C SER A 353 23.58 -3.93 -11.88
N CYS A 354 22.60 -3.10 -12.23
CA CYS A 354 22.75 -1.66 -12.36
C CYS A 354 22.35 -0.93 -11.09
N SER A 355 21.23 -1.30 -10.48
CA SER A 355 20.70 -0.60 -9.30
C SER A 355 21.64 -0.74 -8.09
N VAL A 356 22.22 -1.91 -7.83
CA VAL A 356 23.16 -2.12 -6.72
C VAL A 356 24.45 -1.33 -6.93
N ALA A 357 25.00 -1.35 -8.16
CA ALA A 357 26.22 -0.62 -8.49
C ALA A 357 26.04 0.89 -8.36
N LYS A 358 24.90 1.44 -8.80
CA LYS A 358 24.60 2.88 -8.72
C LYS A 358 24.31 3.34 -7.29
N SER A 359 23.47 2.62 -6.57
CA SER A 359 22.99 3.03 -5.25
C SER A 359 23.94 2.65 -4.11
N ARG A 360 24.80 1.64 -4.31
CA ARG A 360 25.78 1.16 -3.30
C ARG A 360 25.13 0.94 -1.92
N PRO A 361 24.10 0.08 -1.80
CA PRO A 361 23.47 -0.18 -0.52
C PRO A 361 24.47 -0.85 0.43
N ASN A 362 24.38 -0.56 1.73
CA ASN A 362 25.10 -1.29 2.77
C ASN A 362 24.25 -2.39 3.43
N VAL A 363 22.95 -2.40 3.19
CA VAL A 363 22.04 -3.49 3.59
C VAL A 363 21.17 -3.86 2.40
N VAL A 364 21.08 -5.15 2.09
CA VAL A 364 20.15 -5.66 1.07
C VAL A 364 19.23 -6.67 1.74
N THR A 365 17.91 -6.44 1.70
CA THR A 365 16.93 -7.47 2.06
C THR A 365 16.53 -8.19 0.79
N LEU A 366 16.88 -9.48 0.67
CA LEU A 366 16.73 -10.26 -0.55
C LEU A 366 15.65 -11.35 -0.36
N HIS A 367 14.50 -11.18 -1.00
CA HIS A 367 13.43 -12.18 -1.07
C HIS A 367 13.13 -12.54 -2.53
N ALA A 368 13.79 -13.59 -3.04
CA ALA A 368 13.72 -13.99 -4.45
C ALA A 368 13.56 -15.51 -4.62
N GLY A 369 12.66 -15.91 -5.52
CA GLY A 369 12.46 -17.31 -5.92
C GLY A 369 11.01 -17.78 -5.96
N THR A 370 10.04 -16.98 -5.48
CA THR A 370 8.62 -17.39 -5.45
C THR A 370 8.10 -17.75 -6.84
N ASN A 371 8.49 -16.99 -7.86
CA ASN A 371 8.06 -17.23 -9.25
C ASN A 371 8.79 -18.40 -9.91
N ASP A 372 10.03 -18.70 -9.51
CA ASP A 372 10.78 -19.86 -10.01
C ASP A 372 10.11 -21.18 -9.61
N MET A 373 9.33 -21.20 -8.52
CA MET A 373 8.68 -22.41 -8.02
C MET A 373 7.36 -22.78 -8.76
N ARG A 374 6.88 -21.93 -9.68
CA ARG A 374 5.62 -22.14 -10.41
C ARG A 374 5.67 -23.36 -11.35
N ASP A 375 4.50 -23.93 -11.62
CA ASP A 375 4.34 -25.10 -12.51
C ASP A 375 4.93 -24.88 -13.91
N GLU A 376 4.88 -23.64 -14.39
CA GLU A 376 5.40 -23.22 -15.69
C GLU A 376 6.92 -23.43 -15.82
N TYR A 377 7.66 -23.55 -14.70
CA TYR A 377 9.13 -23.61 -14.68
C TYR A 377 9.68 -24.86 -13.99
N VAL A 378 8.91 -25.96 -13.96
CA VAL A 378 9.31 -27.21 -13.28
C VAL A 378 10.64 -27.77 -13.78
N SER A 379 11.00 -27.55 -15.06
CA SER A 379 12.30 -27.94 -15.63
C SER A 379 13.50 -27.24 -14.99
N ASP A 380 13.28 -26.08 -14.36
CA ASP A 380 14.34 -25.16 -13.94
C ASP A 380 14.50 -25.11 -12.40
N LEU A 381 13.69 -25.89 -11.68
CA LEU A 381 13.68 -25.90 -10.20
C LEU A 381 15.06 -26.25 -9.62
N ALA A 382 15.78 -27.17 -10.27
CA ALA A 382 17.08 -27.64 -9.79
C ALA A 382 18.16 -26.56 -9.80
N THR A 383 18.06 -25.57 -10.71
CA THR A 383 19.07 -24.51 -10.89
C THR A 383 18.67 -23.20 -10.21
N ALA A 384 17.49 -23.12 -9.60
CA ALA A 384 17.03 -21.92 -8.89
C ALA A 384 17.97 -21.50 -7.73
N PRO A 385 18.44 -22.41 -6.85
CA PRO A 385 19.38 -22.04 -5.78
C PRO A 385 20.71 -21.48 -6.32
N ASP A 386 21.22 -22.03 -7.43
CA ASP A 386 22.45 -21.54 -8.06
C ASP A 386 22.26 -20.13 -8.62
N ARG A 387 21.11 -19.84 -9.26
CA ARG A 387 20.77 -18.48 -9.70
C ARG A 387 20.72 -17.49 -8.53
N LEU A 388 20.16 -17.90 -7.38
CA LEU A 388 20.15 -17.05 -6.19
C LEU A 388 21.58 -16.82 -5.68
N GLY A 389 22.41 -17.86 -5.71
CA GLY A 389 23.82 -17.75 -5.35
C GLY A 389 24.56 -16.72 -6.19
N VAL A 390 24.43 -16.80 -7.52
CA VAL A 390 25.01 -15.84 -8.46
C VAL A 390 24.54 -14.42 -8.18
N LEU A 391 23.25 -14.24 -7.86
CA LEU A 391 22.71 -12.93 -7.48
C LEU A 391 23.37 -12.38 -6.21
N ILE A 392 23.52 -13.18 -5.16
CA ILE A 392 24.19 -12.76 -3.92
C ILE A 392 25.64 -12.34 -4.20
N ASP A 393 26.36 -13.12 -5.01
CA ASP A 393 27.74 -12.84 -5.40
C ASP A 393 27.84 -11.55 -6.20
N GLN A 394 26.91 -11.34 -7.14
CA GLN A 394 26.82 -10.11 -7.90
C GLN A 394 26.58 -8.88 -7.01
N ILE A 395 25.69 -8.97 -6.02
CA ILE A 395 25.41 -7.87 -5.09
C ILE A 395 26.68 -7.48 -4.32
N LEU A 396 27.37 -8.45 -3.74
CA LEU A 396 28.57 -8.20 -2.94
C LEU A 396 29.77 -7.74 -3.77
N ASN A 397 29.88 -8.19 -5.01
CA ASN A 397 30.88 -7.66 -5.94
C ASN A 397 30.59 -6.20 -6.31
N SER A 398 29.32 -5.86 -6.56
CA SER A 398 28.89 -4.50 -6.91
C SER A 398 28.82 -3.54 -5.72
N SER A 399 28.61 -4.04 -4.50
CA SER A 399 28.64 -3.28 -3.25
C SER A 399 29.34 -4.07 -2.13
N PRO A 400 30.69 -4.03 -2.05
CA PRO A 400 31.46 -4.79 -1.07
C PRO A 400 31.20 -4.46 0.40
N ASN A 401 30.65 -3.28 0.70
CA ASN A 401 30.25 -2.90 2.07
C ASN A 401 28.84 -3.40 2.42
N ALA A 402 28.16 -4.09 1.50
CA ALA A 402 26.82 -4.59 1.75
C ALA A 402 26.84 -5.80 2.69
N THR A 403 25.90 -5.79 3.64
CA THR A 403 25.40 -7.01 4.26
C THR A 403 24.16 -7.47 3.50
N VAL A 404 24.15 -8.72 3.02
CA VAL A 404 23.01 -9.30 2.31
C VAL A 404 22.22 -10.21 3.26
N LEU A 405 21.01 -9.77 3.62
CA LEU A 405 20.05 -10.52 4.40
C LEU A 405 19.16 -11.31 3.43
N VAL A 406 19.31 -12.62 3.38
CA VAL A 406 18.64 -13.51 2.43
C VAL A 406 17.49 -14.22 3.12
N ALA A 407 16.26 -13.99 2.64
CA ALA A 407 15.08 -14.63 3.20
C ALA A 407 14.86 -16.04 2.65
N THR A 408 14.35 -16.93 3.50
CA THR A 408 13.54 -18.06 3.02
C THR A 408 12.24 -17.54 2.43
N LEU A 409 11.70 -18.19 1.41
CA LEU A 409 10.38 -17.88 0.88
C LEU A 409 9.29 -18.14 1.93
N VAL A 410 8.30 -17.24 2.00
CA VAL A 410 7.06 -17.40 2.78
C VAL A 410 6.22 -18.59 2.28
N PRO A 411 5.32 -19.16 3.11
CA PRO A 411 4.43 -20.22 2.65
C PRO A 411 3.44 -19.75 1.57
N ALA A 412 2.91 -20.71 0.82
CA ALA A 412 1.90 -20.49 -0.21
C ALA A 412 0.80 -21.56 -0.14
N THR A 413 -0.44 -21.16 -0.42
CA THR A 413 -1.60 -22.07 -0.52
C THR A 413 -1.90 -22.50 -1.95
N LYS A 414 -1.14 -21.99 -2.95
CA LYS A 414 -1.25 -22.44 -4.34
C LYS A 414 -0.86 -23.91 -4.47
N GLU A 415 -1.66 -24.69 -5.20
CA GLU A 415 -1.45 -26.11 -5.42
C GLU A 415 -0.02 -26.40 -5.93
N ASN A 416 0.61 -27.47 -5.43
CA ASN A 416 1.98 -27.91 -5.76
C ASN A 416 3.12 -26.94 -5.43
N LEU A 417 2.85 -25.72 -4.98
CA LEU A 417 3.87 -24.70 -4.75
C LEU A 417 4.60 -24.90 -3.41
N GLN A 418 3.88 -25.24 -2.33
CA GLN A 418 4.47 -25.37 -0.99
C GLN A 418 5.61 -26.42 -0.92
N PRO A 419 5.47 -27.66 -1.45
CA PRO A 419 6.57 -28.63 -1.40
C PRO A 419 7.84 -28.16 -2.15
N ARG A 420 7.68 -27.35 -3.19
CA ARG A 420 8.80 -26.77 -3.95
C ARG A 420 9.46 -25.65 -3.16
N ILE A 421 8.67 -24.80 -2.51
CA ILE A 421 9.15 -23.78 -1.56
C ILE A 421 9.96 -24.43 -0.44
N ASP A 422 9.46 -25.52 0.15
CA ASP A 422 10.16 -26.22 1.24
C ASP A 422 11.53 -26.75 0.78
N ALA A 423 11.58 -27.37 -0.39
CA ALA A 423 12.82 -27.87 -0.99
C ALA A 423 13.80 -26.73 -1.34
N TYR A 424 13.30 -25.63 -1.90
CA TYR A 424 14.11 -24.45 -2.21
C TYR A 424 14.67 -23.80 -0.94
N ASN A 425 13.84 -23.60 0.09
CA ASN A 425 14.25 -23.01 1.36
C ASN A 425 15.34 -23.85 2.07
N ALA A 426 15.30 -25.19 1.96
CA ALA A 426 16.39 -26.03 2.46
C ALA A 426 17.73 -25.76 1.75
N GLN A 427 17.70 -25.48 0.45
CA GLN A 427 18.89 -25.12 -0.33
C GLN A 427 19.36 -23.69 -0.02
N VAL A 428 18.45 -22.73 0.15
CA VAL A 428 18.78 -21.34 0.55
C VAL A 428 19.57 -21.33 1.87
N ARG A 429 19.16 -22.12 2.86
CA ARG A 429 19.89 -22.27 4.14
C ARG A 429 21.34 -22.70 3.91
N THR A 430 21.52 -23.73 3.07
CA THR A 430 22.84 -24.27 2.74
C THR A 430 23.69 -23.24 1.99
N LEU A 431 23.09 -22.55 1.01
CA LEU A 431 23.72 -21.54 0.16
C LEU A 431 24.26 -20.35 0.96
N VAL A 432 23.49 -19.88 1.94
CA VAL A 432 23.85 -18.76 2.81
C VAL A 432 24.96 -19.16 3.77
N GLU A 433 24.84 -20.32 4.43
CA GLU A 433 25.87 -20.80 5.35
C GLU A 433 27.22 -21.02 4.64
N GLN A 434 27.19 -21.53 3.41
CA GLN A 434 28.39 -21.62 2.58
C GLN A 434 29.08 -20.27 2.42
N ARG A 435 28.37 -19.22 2.00
CA ARG A 435 28.96 -17.87 1.82
C ARG A 435 29.46 -17.28 3.13
N ARG A 436 28.66 -17.41 4.20
CA ARG A 436 29.03 -16.95 5.54
C ARG A 436 30.33 -17.61 6.02
N SER A 437 30.48 -18.93 5.83
CA SER A 437 31.70 -19.65 6.20
C SER A 437 32.94 -19.24 5.40
N HIS A 438 32.75 -18.65 4.21
CA HIS A 438 33.82 -18.04 3.40
C HIS A 438 34.11 -16.57 3.79
N GLY A 439 33.52 -16.08 4.89
CA GLY A 439 33.76 -14.74 5.44
C GLY A 439 32.93 -13.64 4.79
N TRP A 440 31.92 -13.98 3.99
CA TRP A 440 31.05 -12.98 3.38
C TRP A 440 29.98 -12.52 4.38
N HIS A 441 29.61 -11.24 4.34
CA HIS A 441 28.53 -10.67 5.15
C HIS A 441 27.15 -11.05 4.59
N VAL A 442 26.84 -12.34 4.61
CA VAL A 442 25.55 -12.90 4.18
C VAL A 442 24.89 -13.57 5.38
N ARG A 443 23.64 -13.20 5.68
CA ARG A 443 22.86 -13.76 6.78
C ARG A 443 21.54 -14.30 6.28
N LEU A 444 21.14 -15.44 6.83
CA LEU A 444 19.83 -16.01 6.57
C LEU A 444 18.80 -15.30 7.45
N VAL A 445 17.65 -14.97 6.86
CA VAL A 445 16.47 -14.48 7.58
C VAL A 445 15.34 -15.48 7.40
N GLU A 446 14.96 -16.14 8.49
CA GLU A 446 13.91 -17.16 8.48
C GLU A 446 12.53 -16.50 8.53
N MET A 447 11.72 -16.74 7.51
CA MET A 447 10.34 -16.22 7.42
C MET A 447 9.31 -17.16 8.07
N THR A 448 9.75 -17.98 9.03
CA THR A 448 8.96 -19.06 9.65
C THR A 448 7.78 -18.57 10.48
N SER A 449 7.79 -17.31 10.92
CA SER A 449 6.68 -16.70 11.65
C SER A 449 5.46 -16.45 10.75
N VAL A 450 5.66 -16.30 9.43
CA VAL A 450 4.60 -16.14 8.44
C VAL A 450 3.95 -17.50 8.19
N THR A 451 2.65 -17.59 8.40
CA THR A 451 1.84 -18.79 8.19
C THR A 451 0.84 -18.58 7.05
N THR A 452 0.15 -19.63 6.63
CA THR A 452 -0.91 -19.52 5.60
C THR A 452 -2.09 -18.64 6.04
N ALA A 453 -2.29 -18.45 7.35
CA ALA A 453 -3.31 -17.54 7.88
C ALA A 453 -2.94 -16.06 7.70
N ASP A 454 -1.67 -15.77 7.41
CA ASP A 454 -1.16 -14.43 7.22
C ASP A 454 -1.15 -14.00 5.74
N LEU A 455 -1.73 -14.79 4.84
CA LEU A 455 -1.74 -14.53 3.39
C LEU A 455 -3.02 -13.80 2.96
N ALA A 456 -2.87 -12.75 2.15
CA ALA A 456 -3.97 -12.07 1.48
C ALA A 456 -4.34 -12.74 0.13
N GLN A 457 -3.35 -13.36 -0.52
CA GLN A 457 -3.51 -14.12 -1.77
C GLN A 457 -2.65 -15.39 -1.70
N PRO A 458 -2.83 -16.38 -2.60
CA PRO A 458 -2.23 -17.70 -2.44
C PRO A 458 -0.71 -17.77 -2.26
N ALA A 459 0.05 -16.71 -2.58
CA ALA A 459 1.48 -16.63 -2.33
C ALA A 459 1.92 -15.24 -1.84
N HIS A 460 0.99 -14.40 -1.38
CA HIS A 460 1.28 -13.02 -1.00
C HIS A 460 0.80 -12.73 0.42
N PRO A 461 1.69 -12.26 1.31
CA PRO A 461 1.31 -11.87 2.67
C PRO A 461 0.25 -10.76 2.68
N SER A 462 -0.58 -10.78 3.72
CA SER A 462 -1.38 -9.65 4.18
C SER A 462 -0.52 -8.67 4.97
N ASP A 463 -1.06 -7.52 5.37
CA ASP A 463 -0.36 -6.56 6.23
C ASP A 463 0.19 -7.21 7.52
N LYS A 464 -0.57 -8.14 8.13
CA LYS A 464 -0.13 -8.91 9.30
C LYS A 464 1.08 -9.80 8.97
N GLY A 465 1.05 -10.46 7.81
CA GLY A 465 2.18 -11.28 7.35
C GLY A 465 3.41 -10.45 7.03
N TYR A 466 3.23 -9.27 6.43
CA TYR A 466 4.32 -8.35 6.15
C TYR A 466 4.95 -7.74 7.41
N LEU A 467 4.18 -7.50 8.48
CA LEU A 467 4.73 -7.14 9.78
C LEU A 467 5.64 -8.23 10.33
N LYS A 468 5.23 -9.50 10.24
CA LYS A 468 6.04 -10.65 10.66
C LYS A 468 7.33 -10.78 9.86
N MET A 469 7.27 -10.52 8.54
CA MET A 469 8.47 -10.44 7.70
C MET A 469 9.39 -9.29 8.14
N ALA A 470 8.84 -8.11 8.40
CA ALA A 470 9.61 -6.96 8.88
C ALA A 470 10.30 -7.23 10.22
N LEU A 471 9.62 -7.89 11.16
CA LEU A 471 10.22 -8.32 12.43
C LEU A 471 11.38 -9.30 12.21
N ALA A 472 11.25 -10.23 11.27
CA ALA A 472 12.36 -11.12 10.89
C ALA A 472 13.54 -10.34 10.28
N TRP A 473 13.26 -9.37 9.41
CA TRP A 473 14.29 -8.47 8.85
C TRP A 473 15.00 -7.65 9.93
N ILE A 474 14.26 -7.08 10.89
CA ILE A 474 14.82 -6.36 12.05
C ILE A 474 15.76 -7.26 12.84
N GLY A 475 15.36 -8.51 13.12
CA GLY A 475 16.22 -9.49 13.77
C GLY A 475 17.53 -9.70 13.01
N GLY A 476 17.46 -9.89 11.69
CA GLY A 476 18.64 -10.03 10.83
C GLY A 476 19.55 -8.79 10.83
N ILE A 477 18.98 -7.58 10.83
CA ILE A 477 19.71 -6.30 10.89
C ILE A 477 20.40 -6.15 12.26
N LEU A 478 19.70 -6.42 13.36
CA LEU A 478 20.25 -6.33 14.72
C LEU A 478 21.40 -7.31 14.92
N GLU A 479 21.25 -8.55 14.47
CA GLU A 479 22.32 -9.55 14.53
C GLU A 479 23.52 -9.17 13.67
N ALA A 480 23.30 -8.66 12.45
CA ALA A 480 24.39 -8.17 11.61
C ALA A 480 25.11 -6.97 12.24
N ASN A 481 24.38 -6.08 12.92
CA ASN A 481 24.97 -4.96 13.65
C ASN A 481 25.82 -5.44 14.83
N ALA A 482 25.30 -6.41 15.60
CA ALA A 482 26.00 -7.00 16.74
C ALA A 482 27.30 -7.72 16.32
N ASP A 483 27.30 -8.35 15.15
CA ASP A 483 28.49 -8.98 14.56
C ASP A 483 29.45 -7.97 13.90
N GLY A 484 29.09 -6.68 13.88
CA GLY A 484 29.92 -5.61 13.30
C GLY A 484 29.95 -5.58 11.77
N TRP A 485 28.95 -6.17 11.10
CA TRP A 485 28.90 -6.29 9.64
C TRP A 485 28.29 -5.05 8.95
N LEU A 486 27.61 -4.20 9.72
CA LEU A 486 27.01 -2.98 9.20
C LEU A 486 28.05 -1.86 9.21
N GLU A 487 28.48 -1.46 8.02
CA GLU A 487 29.37 -0.31 7.81
C GLU A 487 28.60 0.82 7.14
N PRO A 488 29.01 2.10 7.29
CA PRO A 488 28.42 3.20 6.53
C PRO A 488 28.42 2.93 5.02
N PRO A 489 27.37 3.32 4.28
CA PRO A 489 27.28 3.06 2.86
C PRO A 489 28.35 3.86 2.13
N ALA A 490 29.02 3.21 1.19
CA ALA A 490 29.92 3.91 0.28
C ALA A 490 29.16 5.01 -0.47
N ASP A 491 29.84 6.09 -0.86
CA ASP A 491 29.22 7.12 -1.68
C ASP A 491 28.65 6.49 -2.96
N PRO A 492 27.42 6.87 -3.38
CA PRO A 492 26.92 6.50 -4.69
C PRO A 492 27.96 6.95 -5.71
N THR A 493 28.45 6.04 -6.52
CA THR A 493 29.44 6.35 -7.55
C THR A 493 28.77 7.21 -8.63
N ALA A 494 29.01 8.52 -8.57
CA ALA A 494 28.74 9.43 -9.68
C ALA A 494 29.66 9.03 -10.84
N GLY A 495 29.16 8.17 -11.73
CA GLY A 495 29.94 7.62 -12.84
C GLY A 495 30.48 6.21 -12.62
N ALA A 496 29.86 5.36 -11.79
CA ALA A 496 29.99 3.92 -12.08
C ALA A 496 29.46 3.71 -13.51
N GLU A 497 30.36 3.38 -14.42
CA GLU A 497 30.03 2.85 -15.74
C GLU A 497 29.34 1.49 -15.58
N CYS A 498 28.13 1.45 -15.03
CA CYS A 498 27.12 0.60 -15.63
C CYS A 498 26.73 1.35 -16.90
N SER A 499 27.45 1.09 -17.99
CA SER A 499 27.12 1.63 -19.30
C SER A 499 25.69 1.21 -19.64
N THR A 500 24.72 2.08 -19.38
CA THR A 500 23.44 2.06 -20.09
C THR A 500 23.58 2.75 -21.45
N GLU A 501 24.75 3.34 -21.77
CA GLU A 501 25.13 3.72 -23.12
C GLU A 501 25.68 2.51 -23.91
N ASP A 502 24.78 1.88 -24.64
CA ASP A 502 24.80 1.90 -26.11
C ASP A 502 25.85 1.09 -26.89
N THR A 503 26.52 0.08 -26.31
CA THR A 503 27.25 -0.93 -27.12
C THR A 503 27.26 -2.37 -26.62
N GLN A 504 26.71 -2.69 -25.44
CA GLN A 504 26.53 -4.10 -25.10
C GLN A 504 25.18 -4.61 -25.61
N GLN A 505 25.26 -5.27 -26.76
CA GLN A 505 24.27 -6.19 -27.29
C GLN A 505 23.87 -7.18 -26.18
N ASP A 506 22.76 -6.89 -25.51
CA ASP A 506 22.06 -7.79 -24.60
C ASP A 506 21.37 -8.86 -25.48
N THR A 507 22.13 -9.92 -25.79
CA THR A 507 21.82 -10.85 -26.88
C THR A 507 20.98 -12.07 -26.50
N ASP A 508 20.22 -12.05 -25.40
CA ASP A 508 19.27 -13.15 -25.14
C ASP A 508 18.35 -13.37 -26.37
N ALA A 509 17.89 -12.27 -26.97
CA ALA A 509 17.15 -12.27 -28.24
C ALA A 509 18.07 -12.17 -29.48
N GLY A 510 19.36 -11.91 -29.30
CA GLY A 510 20.42 -11.86 -30.32
C GLY A 510 20.96 -10.46 -30.62
N LEU A 511 21.93 -10.37 -31.54
CA LEU A 511 22.74 -9.17 -31.83
C LEU A 511 21.94 -7.93 -32.25
N GLY A 512 20.74 -8.12 -32.81
CA GLY A 512 19.86 -7.03 -33.26
C GLY A 512 18.77 -6.64 -32.26
N TRP A 513 18.93 -6.99 -30.99
CA TRP A 513 17.97 -6.73 -29.93
C TRP A 513 18.64 -6.10 -28.71
N ARG A 514 17.88 -5.27 -27.98
CA ARG A 514 18.31 -4.65 -26.72
C ARG A 514 17.24 -4.89 -25.66
N SER A 515 17.52 -5.64 -24.59
CA SER A 515 16.51 -5.82 -23.54
C SER A 515 16.22 -4.51 -22.81
N LEU A 516 14.94 -4.32 -22.50
CA LEU A 516 14.42 -3.17 -21.76
C LEU A 516 14.00 -3.52 -20.34
N GLY A 517 13.95 -4.82 -20.00
CA GLY A 517 13.46 -5.27 -18.70
C GLY A 517 11.94 -5.28 -18.63
N VAL A 518 11.42 -5.28 -17.41
CA VAL A 518 9.98 -5.11 -17.17
C VAL A 518 9.64 -3.64 -17.43
N ILE A 519 8.88 -3.39 -18.49
CA ILE A 519 8.44 -2.05 -18.89
C ILE A 519 7.07 -1.70 -18.32
N ALA A 520 6.27 -2.68 -17.89
CA ALA A 520 5.03 -2.44 -17.15
C ALA A 520 4.84 -3.49 -16.05
N PRO A 521 4.48 -3.12 -14.80
CA PRO A 521 4.30 -4.07 -13.70
C PRO A 521 2.97 -4.85 -13.77
N GLY A 522 2.01 -4.35 -14.55
CA GLY A 522 0.69 -4.97 -14.74
C GLY A 522 -0.47 -4.11 -14.24
N MET A 523 -1.56 -4.04 -15.00
CA MET A 523 -2.84 -3.50 -14.56
C MET A 523 -3.67 -4.60 -13.91
N THR A 524 -3.73 -4.62 -12.57
CA THR A 524 -4.46 -5.65 -11.81
C THR A 524 -5.97 -5.49 -11.86
N THR A 525 -6.46 -4.27 -12.09
CA THR A 525 -7.90 -3.95 -12.11
C THR A 525 -8.28 -3.18 -13.38
N PRO A 526 -9.31 -3.61 -14.13
CA PRO A 526 -10.11 -4.83 -13.92
C PRO A 526 -9.30 -6.11 -14.21
N GLU A 527 -9.74 -7.24 -13.64
CA GLU A 527 -9.24 -8.55 -14.07
C GLU A 527 -9.58 -8.78 -15.55
N GLY A 528 -8.64 -9.32 -16.32
CA GLY A 528 -8.81 -9.34 -17.76
C GLY A 528 -7.62 -9.83 -18.57
N HIS A 529 -7.72 -9.61 -19.88
CA HIS A 529 -6.64 -9.79 -20.83
C HIS A 529 -5.85 -8.49 -20.98
N THR A 530 -4.54 -8.60 -21.22
CA THR A 530 -3.66 -7.46 -21.42
C THR A 530 -3.14 -7.49 -22.84
N ASP A 531 -3.17 -6.33 -23.49
CA ASP A 531 -2.61 -6.12 -24.82
C ASP A 531 -1.92 -4.74 -24.86
N LEU A 532 -1.27 -4.45 -25.99
CA LEU A 532 -0.63 -3.19 -26.31
C LEU A 532 -1.18 -2.73 -27.67
N VAL A 533 -1.69 -1.51 -27.76
CA VAL A 533 -2.48 -1.02 -28.90
C VAL A 533 -2.21 0.46 -29.12
N GLU A 534 -2.36 0.98 -30.33
CA GLU A 534 -2.12 2.41 -30.61
C GLU A 534 -3.40 3.24 -30.40
N LEU A 535 -3.51 4.06 -29.34
CA LEU A 535 -4.76 4.76 -29.04
C LEU A 535 -4.77 6.23 -29.46
N ASN A 536 -3.61 6.85 -29.69
CA ASN A 536 -3.50 8.31 -29.77
C ASN A 536 -2.77 8.83 -31.03
N SER A 537 -2.27 7.93 -31.89
CA SER A 537 -1.51 8.19 -33.10
C SER A 537 -0.16 8.88 -32.84
N ASP A 538 0.56 8.43 -31.81
CA ASP A 538 1.94 8.85 -31.54
C ASP A 538 3.01 7.80 -31.92
N ASP A 539 2.56 6.76 -32.64
CA ASP A 539 3.31 5.59 -33.10
C ASP A 539 3.84 4.70 -31.95
N ARG A 540 3.44 4.95 -30.69
CA ARG A 540 3.80 4.13 -29.55
C ARG A 540 2.62 3.32 -29.04
N ALA A 541 2.82 2.01 -28.97
CA ALA A 541 1.82 1.12 -28.40
C ALA A 541 1.54 1.45 -26.91
N ASP A 542 0.26 1.66 -26.63
CA ASP A 542 -0.35 1.97 -25.34
C ASP A 542 -0.81 0.71 -24.61
N TYR A 543 -0.72 0.73 -23.28
CA TYR A 543 -0.98 -0.42 -22.45
C TYR A 543 -2.46 -0.54 -22.13
N VAL A 544 -3.10 -1.66 -22.48
CA VAL A 544 -4.54 -1.86 -22.26
C VAL A 544 -4.88 -3.12 -21.47
N ARG A 545 -5.97 -3.03 -20.71
CA ARG A 545 -6.56 -4.12 -19.94
C ARG A 545 -8.03 -4.27 -20.30
N ILE A 546 -8.38 -5.42 -20.89
CA ILE A 546 -9.71 -5.75 -21.38
C ILE A 546 -10.40 -6.66 -20.36
N ALA A 547 -11.47 -6.17 -19.73
CA ALA A 547 -12.21 -6.89 -18.72
C ALA A 547 -13.11 -8.00 -19.29
N ALA A 548 -13.69 -8.81 -18.40
CA ALA A 548 -14.62 -9.89 -18.75
C ALA A 548 -15.90 -9.43 -19.49
N ASP A 549 -16.31 -8.16 -19.35
CA ASP A 549 -17.45 -7.57 -20.05
C ASP A 549 -17.06 -6.82 -21.35
N GLY A 550 -15.76 -6.80 -21.66
CA GLY A 550 -15.17 -6.12 -22.80
C GLY A 550 -14.84 -4.66 -22.55
N SER A 551 -15.01 -4.13 -21.34
CA SER A 551 -14.55 -2.79 -20.99
C SER A 551 -13.03 -2.70 -21.04
N VAL A 552 -12.50 -1.52 -21.34
CA VAL A 552 -11.07 -1.30 -21.57
C VAL A 552 -10.56 -0.22 -20.64
N ARG A 553 -9.58 -0.56 -19.80
CA ARG A 553 -8.71 0.41 -19.13
C ARG A 553 -7.45 0.61 -19.96
N ALA A 554 -6.94 1.84 -20.04
CA ALA A 554 -5.73 2.15 -20.79
C ALA A 554 -4.75 3.03 -20.01
N ALA A 555 -3.47 2.90 -20.32
CA ALA A 555 -2.42 3.82 -19.92
C ALA A 555 -1.57 4.17 -21.14
N LEU A 556 -1.41 5.48 -21.41
CA LEU A 556 -0.73 5.96 -22.60
C LEU A 556 0.78 5.88 -22.45
N ASN A 557 1.47 5.48 -23.52
CA ASN A 557 2.92 5.46 -23.63
C ASN A 557 3.46 6.83 -24.07
N THR A 558 3.70 7.71 -23.09
CA THR A 558 4.25 9.04 -23.38
C THR A 558 5.78 9.04 -23.49
N GLN A 559 6.34 10.08 -24.09
CA GLN A 559 7.79 10.20 -24.33
C GLN A 559 8.60 10.11 -23.02
N GLY A 560 9.32 9.00 -22.84
CA GLY A 560 10.26 8.75 -21.75
C GLY A 560 11.72 8.68 -22.23
N GLU A 561 12.54 7.84 -21.58
CA GLU A 561 13.84 7.47 -22.14
C GLU A 561 13.66 6.65 -23.43
N PRO A 562 14.57 6.70 -24.41
CA PRO A 562 14.43 5.94 -25.65
C PRO A 562 14.20 4.44 -25.42
N GLY A 563 13.02 3.94 -25.83
CA GLY A 563 12.59 2.55 -25.65
C GLY A 563 12.05 2.21 -24.25
N LYS A 564 11.92 3.16 -23.33
CA LYS A 564 11.26 2.95 -22.02
C LYS A 564 9.98 3.78 -21.94
N PRO A 565 8.81 3.13 -21.93
CA PRO A 565 7.53 3.82 -21.81
C PRO A 565 7.38 4.65 -20.54
N ASN A 566 6.73 5.80 -20.63
CA ASN A 566 6.19 6.52 -19.49
C ASN A 566 4.66 6.40 -19.49
N TRP A 567 4.13 5.51 -18.65
CA TRP A 567 2.71 5.16 -18.62
C TRP A 567 1.85 6.20 -17.91
N VAL A 568 0.88 6.78 -18.63
CA VAL A 568 -0.11 7.72 -18.09
C VAL A 568 -1.50 7.09 -18.09
N ASP A 569 -1.94 6.61 -16.92
CA ASP A 569 -3.25 5.97 -16.76
C ASP A 569 -4.40 6.90 -17.15
N GLN A 570 -5.28 6.40 -18.03
CA GLN A 570 -6.47 7.10 -18.53
C GLN A 570 -7.76 6.57 -17.89
N GLY A 571 -7.66 5.56 -17.02
CA GLY A 571 -8.83 4.87 -16.49
C GLY A 571 -9.59 4.09 -17.57
N ILE A 572 -10.90 3.91 -17.39
CA ILE A 572 -11.75 3.16 -18.33
C ILE A 572 -12.08 4.04 -19.54
N ILE A 573 -11.50 3.70 -20.69
CA ILE A 573 -11.65 4.43 -21.94
C ILE A 573 -12.79 3.90 -22.82
N SER A 574 -13.21 2.65 -22.62
CA SER A 574 -14.31 2.03 -23.37
C SER A 574 -15.20 1.23 -22.43
N PRO A 575 -16.53 1.46 -22.42
CA PRO A 575 -17.45 0.69 -21.60
C PRO A 575 -17.62 -0.74 -22.13
N GLY A 576 -17.99 -1.67 -21.26
CA GLY A 576 -18.25 -3.05 -21.62
C GLY A 576 -19.41 -3.18 -22.59
N ARG A 577 -19.23 -4.04 -23.60
CA ARG A 577 -20.24 -4.27 -24.67
C ARG A 577 -20.86 -5.66 -24.58
N GLY A 578 -20.65 -6.39 -23.48
CA GLY A 578 -21.24 -7.70 -23.22
C GLY A 578 -20.53 -8.85 -23.93
N HIS A 579 -19.27 -8.64 -24.32
CA HIS A 579 -18.42 -9.63 -24.98
C HIS A 579 -17.12 -9.78 -24.18
N GLY A 580 -16.69 -11.02 -23.98
CA GLY A 580 -15.45 -11.30 -23.25
C GLY A 580 -14.20 -10.88 -24.03
N PRO A 581 -13.04 -10.83 -23.35
CA PRO A 581 -11.77 -10.39 -23.94
C PRO A 581 -11.34 -11.24 -25.14
N GLU A 582 -11.80 -12.49 -25.24
CA GLU A 582 -11.47 -13.38 -26.35
C GLU A 582 -12.15 -12.97 -27.68
N ALA A 583 -13.21 -12.17 -27.63
CA ALA A 583 -13.89 -11.59 -28.80
C ALA A 583 -13.34 -10.22 -29.22
N VAL A 584 -12.62 -9.52 -28.33
CA VAL A 584 -12.15 -8.15 -28.56
C VAL A 584 -10.87 -8.16 -29.38
N ARG A 585 -10.78 -7.28 -30.38
CA ARG A 585 -9.55 -7.00 -31.14
C ARG A 585 -9.42 -5.49 -31.31
N PHE A 586 -8.20 -5.06 -31.58
CA PHE A 586 -7.84 -3.68 -31.90
C PHE A 586 -7.17 -3.66 -33.27
N ALA A 587 -7.57 -2.73 -34.13
CA ALA A 587 -7.06 -2.57 -35.49
C ALA A 587 -7.44 -1.20 -36.07
N ASP A 588 -6.55 -0.54 -36.80
CA ASP A 588 -6.86 0.73 -37.48
C ASP A 588 -7.63 0.47 -38.79
N ILE A 589 -8.96 0.51 -38.72
CA ILE A 589 -9.81 0.20 -39.88
C ILE A 589 -10.00 1.43 -40.77
N ASN A 590 -9.85 2.65 -40.24
CA ASN A 590 -10.06 3.87 -41.01
C ASN A 590 -8.79 4.55 -41.53
N GLY A 591 -7.62 4.11 -41.08
CA GLY A 591 -6.30 4.59 -41.48
C GLY A 591 -5.94 5.94 -40.88
N ASP A 592 -6.39 6.22 -39.67
CA ASP A 592 -6.09 7.47 -38.97
C ASP A 592 -4.96 7.38 -37.94
N GLY A 593 -4.30 6.22 -37.88
CA GLY A 593 -3.21 5.91 -36.97
C GLY A 593 -3.68 5.58 -35.56
N ARG A 594 -4.97 5.37 -35.31
CA ARG A 594 -5.50 4.88 -34.04
C ARG A 594 -6.22 3.56 -34.23
N ASP A 595 -5.94 2.62 -33.35
CA ASP A 595 -6.65 1.35 -33.32
C ASP A 595 -8.11 1.55 -32.90
N ASP A 596 -9.00 0.95 -33.69
CA ASP A 596 -10.43 0.87 -33.44
C ASP A 596 -10.79 -0.35 -32.59
N TYR A 597 -11.90 -0.25 -31.85
CA TYR A 597 -12.39 -1.36 -31.03
C TYR A 597 -13.26 -2.29 -31.87
N LEU A 598 -12.88 -3.55 -31.98
CA LEU A 598 -13.59 -4.56 -32.75
C LEU A 598 -14.16 -5.67 -31.85
N VAL A 599 -15.36 -6.13 -32.19
CA VAL A 599 -15.94 -7.38 -31.68
C VAL A 599 -16.04 -8.38 -32.81
N VAL A 600 -15.31 -9.49 -32.65
CA VAL A 600 -15.29 -10.61 -33.58
C VAL A 600 -16.22 -11.72 -33.08
N GLY A 601 -17.26 -12.01 -33.87
CA GLY A 601 -18.19 -13.10 -33.61
C GLY A 601 -17.62 -14.47 -33.96
N GLU A 602 -18.26 -15.54 -33.47
CA GLU A 602 -17.78 -16.92 -33.64
C GLU A 602 -17.56 -17.33 -35.11
N ALA A 603 -18.46 -16.91 -36.00
CA ALA A 603 -18.38 -17.17 -37.44
C ALA A 603 -17.56 -16.11 -38.21
N GLY A 604 -16.76 -15.31 -37.50
CA GLY A 604 -15.86 -14.32 -38.08
C GLY A 604 -16.50 -13.00 -38.49
N SER A 605 -17.76 -12.75 -38.13
CA SER A 605 -18.39 -11.43 -38.33
C SER A 605 -17.73 -10.37 -37.46
N VAL A 606 -17.57 -9.15 -37.96
CA VAL A 606 -16.89 -8.06 -37.25
C VAL A 606 -17.82 -6.87 -37.12
N ARG A 607 -18.03 -6.41 -35.89
CA ARG A 607 -18.62 -5.10 -35.59
C ARG A 607 -17.54 -4.18 -35.06
N ALA A 608 -17.51 -2.94 -35.53
CA ALA A 608 -16.44 -1.99 -35.22
C ALA A 608 -16.97 -0.71 -34.56
N TRP A 609 -16.14 -0.14 -33.69
CA TRP A 609 -16.34 1.19 -33.13
C TRP A 609 -15.09 2.01 -33.37
N ARG A 610 -15.24 3.11 -34.12
CA ARG A 610 -14.13 3.98 -34.47
C ARG A 610 -13.62 4.77 -33.27
N ASN A 611 -12.31 4.79 -33.07
CA ASN A 611 -11.63 5.60 -32.06
C ASN A 611 -11.46 7.05 -32.56
N ASN A 612 -12.26 7.98 -32.04
CA ASN A 612 -12.12 9.41 -32.37
C ASN A 612 -11.15 10.15 -31.44
N GLY A 613 -10.42 9.44 -30.58
CA GLY A 613 -9.54 9.99 -29.56
C GLY A 613 -10.27 10.49 -28.30
N PRO A 614 -9.53 11.05 -27.33
CA PRO A 614 -10.10 11.70 -26.16
C PRO A 614 -10.87 12.96 -26.57
N GLY A 615 -11.99 13.25 -25.90
CA GLY A 615 -12.55 14.61 -25.91
C GLY A 615 -11.49 15.63 -25.45
N ALA A 616 -11.65 16.92 -25.77
CA ALA A 616 -10.67 18.00 -25.55
C ALA A 616 -9.58 17.71 -24.49
N ALA A 617 -8.31 17.62 -24.92
CA ALA A 617 -7.05 17.40 -24.17
C ALA A 617 -7.01 16.25 -23.12
N ASP A 618 -8.01 16.11 -22.26
CA ASP A 618 -8.10 15.17 -21.13
C ASP A 618 -9.54 14.59 -20.95
N GLY A 619 -10.37 14.57 -22.00
CA GLY A 619 -11.75 14.07 -21.96
C GLY A 619 -11.88 12.56 -22.24
N PRO A 620 -13.04 11.93 -21.92
CA PRO A 620 -13.25 10.50 -22.18
C PRO A 620 -13.14 10.18 -23.67
N TYR A 621 -12.63 8.99 -24.00
CA TYR A 621 -12.52 8.50 -25.37
C TYR A 621 -13.89 8.42 -26.05
N HIS A 622 -13.96 8.93 -27.29
CA HIS A 622 -15.20 8.94 -28.08
C HIS A 622 -15.20 7.82 -29.13
N TRP A 623 -16.13 6.88 -28.99
CA TRP A 623 -16.27 5.72 -29.87
C TRP A 623 -17.49 5.86 -30.80
N THR A 624 -17.31 5.78 -32.12
CA THR A 624 -18.42 5.81 -33.10
C THR A 624 -18.74 4.40 -33.60
N ASP A 625 -19.96 3.91 -33.34
CA ASP A 625 -20.43 2.62 -33.86
C ASP A 625 -20.53 2.65 -35.39
N LEU A 626 -19.74 1.80 -36.05
CA LEU A 626 -19.75 1.62 -37.51
C LEU A 626 -20.69 0.49 -37.94
N GLY A 627 -21.28 -0.24 -36.99
CA GLY A 627 -22.07 -1.43 -37.27
C GLY A 627 -21.20 -2.61 -37.72
N VAL A 628 -21.85 -3.58 -38.37
CA VAL A 628 -21.17 -4.78 -38.88
C VAL A 628 -20.41 -4.41 -40.14
N ILE A 629 -19.08 -4.40 -40.06
CA ILE A 629 -18.17 -4.05 -41.16
C ILE A 629 -17.73 -5.28 -41.96
N ALA A 630 -17.89 -6.48 -41.40
CA ALA A 630 -17.69 -7.74 -42.10
C ALA A 630 -18.76 -8.75 -41.66
N PRO A 631 -19.53 -9.36 -42.57
CA PRO A 631 -20.59 -10.31 -42.20
C PRO A 631 -20.05 -11.67 -41.72
N GLY A 632 -18.74 -11.92 -41.87
CA GLY A 632 -18.09 -13.19 -41.54
C GLY A 632 -17.89 -14.09 -42.75
N VAL A 633 -17.05 -15.11 -42.59
CA VAL A 633 -16.65 -16.03 -43.65
C VAL A 633 -16.93 -17.47 -43.21
N SER A 634 -17.61 -18.24 -44.04
CA SER A 634 -17.97 -19.62 -43.70
C SER A 634 -16.73 -20.52 -43.61
N GLY A 635 -16.69 -21.41 -42.60
CA GLY A 635 -15.68 -22.46 -42.48
C GLY A 635 -14.45 -22.10 -41.67
N ILE A 636 -14.48 -20.99 -40.92
CA ILE A 636 -13.47 -20.60 -39.94
C ILE A 636 -14.13 -20.08 -38.66
N THR A 637 -13.36 -20.02 -37.57
CA THR A 637 -13.78 -19.44 -36.29
C THR A 637 -13.08 -18.11 -36.03
N ARG A 638 -13.49 -17.38 -34.98
CA ARG A 638 -12.83 -16.15 -34.51
C ARG A 638 -11.29 -16.29 -34.36
N ASP A 639 -10.81 -17.46 -33.95
CA ASP A 639 -9.38 -17.68 -33.67
C ASP A 639 -8.53 -17.72 -34.94
N HIS A 640 -9.17 -17.94 -36.10
CA HIS A 640 -8.54 -17.97 -37.42
C HIS A 640 -8.41 -16.57 -38.04
N LEU A 641 -8.82 -15.52 -37.33
CA LEU A 641 -8.79 -14.15 -37.83
C LEU A 641 -7.67 -13.33 -37.24
N ARG A 642 -7.01 -12.54 -38.08
CA ARG A 642 -6.04 -11.50 -37.71
C ARG A 642 -6.38 -10.21 -38.44
N PHE A 643 -5.89 -9.11 -37.89
CA PHE A 643 -5.92 -7.79 -38.49
C PHE A 643 -4.50 -7.26 -38.52
N ALA A 644 -4.06 -6.77 -39.68
CA ALA A 644 -2.77 -6.15 -39.88
C ALA A 644 -2.73 -5.50 -41.28
N ASP A 645 -2.10 -4.34 -41.42
CA ASP A 645 -1.82 -3.71 -42.71
C ASP A 645 -0.74 -4.52 -43.46
N VAL A 646 -1.16 -5.37 -44.40
CA VAL A 646 -0.22 -6.22 -45.16
C VAL A 646 0.16 -5.61 -46.51
N ASN A 647 -0.47 -4.50 -46.89
CA ASN A 647 -0.27 -3.85 -48.19
C ASN A 647 0.44 -2.47 -48.08
N GLY A 648 0.53 -1.92 -46.87
CA GLY A 648 1.22 -0.68 -46.51
C GLY A 648 0.41 0.59 -46.80
N ASP A 649 -0.91 0.49 -46.90
CA ASP A 649 -1.81 1.61 -47.20
C ASP A 649 -2.33 2.37 -45.96
N GLY A 650 -1.88 1.94 -44.78
CA GLY A 650 -2.20 2.50 -43.48
C GLY A 650 -3.48 1.95 -42.86
N ARG A 651 -4.18 0.99 -43.49
CA ARG A 651 -5.40 0.38 -42.95
C ARG A 651 -5.17 -1.09 -42.69
N ASP A 652 -5.65 -1.55 -41.55
CA ASP A 652 -5.57 -2.97 -41.22
C ASP A 652 -6.51 -3.81 -42.08
N ASP A 653 -5.95 -4.88 -42.64
CA ASP A 653 -6.62 -5.82 -43.51
C ASP A 653 -7.26 -6.97 -42.73
N TYR A 654 -8.34 -7.55 -43.26
CA TYR A 654 -9.00 -8.71 -42.65
C TYR A 654 -8.34 -10.00 -43.15
N LEU A 655 -7.70 -10.75 -42.26
CA LEU A 655 -6.87 -11.90 -42.64
C LEU A 655 -7.46 -13.21 -42.14
N ARG A 656 -7.71 -14.12 -43.09
CA ARG A 656 -8.12 -15.49 -42.80
C ARG A 656 -6.91 -16.39 -42.78
N VAL A 657 -6.65 -16.97 -41.61
CA VAL A 657 -5.51 -17.86 -41.33
C VAL A 657 -5.98 -19.31 -41.27
N SER A 658 -5.22 -20.26 -41.82
CA SER A 658 -5.45 -21.70 -41.66
C SER A 658 -4.72 -22.27 -40.43
N ASP A 659 -5.01 -23.53 -40.06
CA ASP A 659 -4.28 -24.25 -39.00
C ASP A 659 -2.77 -24.34 -39.26
N THR A 660 -2.35 -24.32 -40.54
CA THR A 660 -0.95 -24.34 -40.98
C THR A 660 -0.39 -22.94 -41.23
N ALA A 661 -1.08 -21.91 -40.73
CA ALA A 661 -0.74 -20.50 -40.87
C ALA A 661 -0.63 -20.00 -42.33
N ALA A 662 -1.33 -20.62 -43.28
CA ALA A 662 -1.54 -20.03 -44.61
C ALA A 662 -2.58 -18.92 -44.52
N ILE A 663 -2.46 -17.86 -45.32
CA ILE A 663 -3.28 -16.65 -45.19
C ILE A 663 -3.93 -16.30 -46.53
N HIS A 664 -5.24 -16.09 -46.49
CA HIS A 664 -6.00 -15.32 -47.48
C HIS A 664 -6.26 -13.93 -46.92
N ALA A 665 -5.84 -12.90 -47.64
CA ALA A 665 -6.02 -11.52 -47.22
C ALA A 665 -7.26 -10.91 -47.88
N TYR A 666 -7.94 -10.04 -47.16
CA TYR A 666 -9.00 -9.20 -47.67
C TYR A 666 -8.60 -7.75 -47.41
N PHE A 667 -8.19 -7.05 -48.45
CA PHE A 667 -7.65 -5.70 -48.33
C PHE A 667 -8.74 -4.70 -48.00
N ASN A 668 -8.46 -3.85 -47.02
CA ASN A 668 -9.38 -2.80 -46.58
C ASN A 668 -9.33 -1.61 -47.55
N THR A 669 -10.22 -1.63 -48.52
CA THR A 669 -10.43 -0.53 -49.45
C THR A 669 -11.60 0.34 -48.98
N GLN A 670 -11.47 1.66 -49.01
CA GLN A 670 -12.59 2.54 -48.68
C GLN A 670 -13.21 3.17 -49.94
N THR A 671 -14.54 3.28 -49.96
CA THR A 671 -15.22 4.09 -50.96
C THR A 671 -14.94 5.58 -50.74
N VAL A 672 -15.24 6.42 -51.73
CA VAL A 672 -15.12 7.89 -51.62
C VAL A 672 -15.91 8.46 -50.43
N THR A 673 -16.96 7.75 -49.97
CA THR A 673 -17.77 8.14 -48.82
C THR A 673 -17.27 7.59 -47.48
N GLY A 674 -16.09 6.95 -47.46
CA GLY A 674 -15.46 6.36 -46.27
C GLY A 674 -16.09 5.04 -45.81
N SER A 675 -16.83 4.34 -46.69
CA SER A 675 -17.40 3.02 -46.38
C SER A 675 -16.37 1.93 -46.63
N ILE A 676 -16.20 1.02 -45.67
CA ILE A 676 -15.26 -0.11 -45.75
C ILE A 676 -15.74 -1.11 -46.81
N HIS A 677 -14.81 -1.55 -47.66
CA HIS A 677 -14.99 -2.56 -48.68
C HIS A 677 -13.79 -3.50 -48.67
N TRP A 678 -14.05 -4.81 -48.70
CA TRP A 678 -13.03 -5.84 -48.61
C TRP A 678 -12.70 -6.40 -50.00
N GLU A 679 -11.49 -6.15 -50.50
CA GLU A 679 -11.00 -6.71 -51.76
C GLU A 679 -10.26 -8.05 -51.52
N GLU A 680 -10.66 -9.13 -52.18
CA GLU A 680 -10.10 -10.46 -51.90
C GLU A 680 -8.76 -10.71 -52.60
N HIS A 681 -7.76 -11.12 -51.81
CA HIS A 681 -6.43 -11.54 -52.26
C HIS A 681 -6.09 -12.95 -51.74
N LEU A 682 -6.36 -13.94 -52.59
CA LEU A 682 -6.17 -15.35 -52.25
C LEU A 682 -4.69 -15.76 -52.18
N ASN A 683 -4.37 -16.66 -51.24
CA ASN A 683 -3.03 -17.23 -51.05
C ASN A 683 -1.93 -16.17 -50.89
N TRP A 684 -2.24 -15.09 -50.16
CA TRP A 684 -1.30 -14.02 -49.90
C TRP A 684 -0.02 -14.55 -49.23
N ALA A 685 -0.17 -15.43 -48.23
CA ALA A 685 0.94 -16.21 -47.67
C ALA A 685 0.63 -17.73 -47.74
N PRO A 686 1.50 -18.56 -48.34
CA PRO A 686 1.25 -20.00 -48.45
C PRO A 686 1.42 -20.77 -47.13
N GLY A 687 1.85 -20.11 -46.06
CA GLY A 687 2.25 -20.74 -44.81
C GLY A 687 3.66 -21.35 -44.88
N VAL A 688 4.13 -21.87 -43.75
CA VAL A 688 5.43 -22.55 -43.64
C VAL A 688 5.25 -23.92 -43.01
N SER A 689 6.09 -24.89 -43.39
CA SER A 689 5.89 -26.31 -43.06
C SER A 689 5.79 -26.65 -41.55
N TYR A 690 6.36 -25.80 -40.68
CA TYR A 690 6.33 -25.94 -39.22
C TYR A 690 5.44 -24.90 -38.52
N GLY A 691 4.75 -24.06 -39.31
CA GLY A 691 3.89 -22.98 -38.84
C GLY A 691 2.54 -23.50 -38.39
N THR A 692 2.01 -22.88 -37.35
CA THR A 692 0.68 -23.16 -36.80
C THR A 692 0.00 -21.86 -36.41
N LEU A 693 -1.34 -21.89 -36.31
CA LEU A 693 -2.16 -20.72 -35.99
C LEU A 693 -1.72 -19.96 -34.72
N ASP A 694 -1.31 -20.70 -33.68
CA ASP A 694 -0.89 -20.17 -32.39
C ASP A 694 0.50 -19.50 -32.41
N LYS A 695 1.36 -19.89 -33.36
CA LYS A 695 2.72 -19.35 -33.52
C LYS A 695 2.79 -18.10 -34.39
N LEU A 696 1.77 -17.86 -35.21
CA LEU A 696 1.76 -16.75 -36.15
C LEU A 696 1.59 -15.41 -35.42
N ARG A 697 2.47 -14.45 -35.74
CA ARG A 697 2.30 -13.01 -35.47
C ARG A 697 2.49 -12.23 -36.76
N LEU A 698 1.89 -11.04 -36.82
CA LEU A 698 1.97 -10.12 -37.95
C LEU A 698 2.28 -8.73 -37.40
N SER A 699 3.43 -8.19 -37.77
CA SER A 699 3.89 -6.85 -37.35
C SER A 699 5.00 -6.40 -38.28
N ASP A 700 5.13 -5.09 -38.50
CA ASP A 700 6.23 -4.51 -39.27
C ASP A 700 7.51 -4.53 -38.43
N VAL A 701 8.46 -5.43 -38.72
CA VAL A 701 9.72 -5.52 -37.96
C VAL A 701 10.88 -4.80 -38.66
N ASN A 702 10.68 -4.31 -39.88
CA ASN A 702 11.72 -3.66 -40.68
C ASN A 702 11.48 -2.16 -40.93
N GLY A 703 10.32 -1.63 -40.55
CA GLY A 703 9.92 -0.23 -40.66
C GLY A 703 9.48 0.18 -42.07
N ASP A 704 9.05 -0.77 -42.91
CA ASP A 704 8.62 -0.50 -44.29
C ASP A 704 7.10 -0.27 -44.44
N ARG A 705 6.40 -0.22 -43.31
CA ARG A 705 4.95 -0.05 -43.10
C ARG A 705 4.08 -1.22 -43.53
N LYS A 706 4.65 -2.37 -43.88
CA LYS A 706 3.87 -3.59 -44.11
C LYS A 706 4.13 -4.59 -43.00
N ALA A 707 3.06 -5.21 -42.53
CA ALA A 707 3.18 -6.30 -41.59
C ALA A 707 3.95 -7.49 -42.19
N ASP A 708 4.95 -7.94 -41.45
CA ASP A 708 5.76 -9.11 -41.76
C ASP A 708 5.16 -10.38 -41.16
N TYR A 709 5.49 -11.53 -41.76
CA TYR A 709 5.01 -12.82 -41.32
C TYR A 709 5.99 -13.44 -40.32
N LEU A 710 5.59 -13.58 -39.05
CA LEU A 710 6.47 -13.98 -37.96
C LEU A 710 6.03 -15.31 -37.35
N MET A 711 7.00 -16.21 -37.16
CA MET A 711 6.79 -17.53 -36.54
C MET A 711 7.49 -17.61 -35.19
N VAL A 712 6.69 -17.52 -34.12
CA VAL A 712 7.15 -17.58 -32.74
C VAL A 712 7.08 -19.02 -32.22
N GLY A 713 8.24 -19.63 -31.97
CA GLY A 713 8.38 -20.97 -31.39
C GLY A 713 7.99 -21.01 -29.91
N SER A 714 7.76 -22.20 -29.36
CA SER A 714 7.43 -22.37 -27.94
C SER A 714 8.53 -21.89 -26.98
N ASP A 715 9.78 -21.90 -27.44
CA ASP A 715 10.98 -21.37 -26.78
C ASP A 715 11.19 -19.86 -27.05
N ALA A 716 10.14 -19.16 -27.51
CA ALA A 716 10.17 -17.74 -27.87
C ALA A 716 11.20 -17.36 -28.96
N ARG A 717 11.74 -18.34 -29.70
CA ARG A 717 12.51 -18.11 -30.93
C ARG A 717 11.61 -17.55 -32.02
N VAL A 718 12.12 -16.63 -32.85
CA VAL A 718 11.36 -16.08 -33.97
C VAL A 718 12.06 -16.32 -35.30
N HIS A 719 11.32 -16.84 -36.28
CA HIS A 719 11.69 -16.80 -37.70
C HIS A 719 10.82 -15.74 -38.38
N ALA A 720 11.44 -14.71 -38.96
CA ALA A 720 10.76 -13.64 -39.66
C ALA A 720 10.75 -13.88 -41.16
N TYR A 721 9.67 -13.48 -41.83
CA TYR A 721 9.51 -13.54 -43.27
C TYR A 721 9.05 -12.17 -43.72
N ILE A 722 10.00 -11.38 -44.22
CA ILE A 722 9.81 -9.96 -44.53
C ILE A 722 8.95 -9.81 -45.78
N ASN A 723 7.87 -9.03 -45.69
CA ASN A 723 6.87 -8.85 -46.73
C ASN A 723 7.29 -7.83 -47.80
N ASN A 724 7.65 -8.31 -48.99
CA ASN A 724 8.03 -7.45 -50.12
C ASN A 724 6.85 -7.12 -51.06
N GLY A 725 5.61 -7.15 -50.57
CA GLY A 725 4.40 -6.83 -51.35
C GLY A 725 3.65 -8.04 -51.89
N GLY A 726 3.75 -9.19 -51.20
CA GLY A 726 2.93 -10.40 -51.37
C GLY A 726 2.40 -10.74 -52.79
N ALA A 727 3.05 -11.70 -53.47
CA ALA A 727 2.41 -12.49 -54.52
C ALA A 727 3.13 -13.84 -54.74
N GLY A 728 2.50 -14.96 -54.36
CA GLY A 728 3.02 -16.31 -54.60
C GLY A 728 4.32 -16.66 -53.84
N ALA A 729 4.98 -17.76 -54.23
CA ALA A 729 6.12 -18.38 -53.53
C ALA A 729 7.44 -17.57 -53.52
N GLY A 730 7.39 -16.25 -53.70
CA GLY A 730 8.56 -15.36 -53.75
C GLY A 730 8.34 -13.95 -53.20
N GLY A 731 7.21 -13.68 -52.52
CA GLY A 731 6.90 -12.36 -51.94
C GLY A 731 7.55 -12.09 -50.57
N PHE A 732 8.22 -13.08 -49.97
CA PHE A 732 8.76 -12.98 -48.62
C PHE A 732 10.27 -13.29 -48.56
N THR A 733 11.02 -12.50 -47.80
CA THR A 733 12.45 -12.75 -47.53
C THR A 733 12.60 -13.39 -46.14
N PRO A 734 13.07 -14.64 -46.03
CA PRO A 734 13.20 -15.32 -44.74
C PRO A 734 14.46 -14.88 -43.98
N TYR A 735 14.30 -14.57 -42.69
CA TYR A 735 15.36 -14.40 -41.70
C TYR A 735 15.13 -15.37 -40.53
N LEU A 736 15.99 -16.39 -40.45
CA LEU A 736 15.84 -17.45 -39.47
C LEU A 736 16.57 -17.10 -38.16
N ASN A 737 15.95 -17.37 -37.02
CA ASN A 737 16.42 -16.94 -35.71
C ASN A 737 16.55 -15.42 -35.62
N TYR A 738 15.63 -14.70 -36.29
CA TYR A 738 15.47 -13.26 -36.19
C TYR A 738 15.44 -12.81 -34.72
N VAL A 739 14.86 -13.65 -33.85
CA VAL A 739 15.09 -13.67 -32.39
C VAL A 739 15.62 -15.05 -31.97
N THR A 740 16.69 -15.09 -31.17
CA THR A 740 17.18 -16.32 -30.52
C THR A 740 16.27 -16.76 -29.37
N PRO A 741 16.33 -18.03 -28.93
CA PRO A 741 15.52 -18.49 -27.80
C PRO A 741 15.80 -17.69 -26.53
N ILE A 742 14.73 -17.32 -25.82
CA ILE A 742 14.77 -16.63 -24.54
C ILE A 742 14.04 -17.47 -23.48
N ASP A 743 14.33 -17.27 -22.20
CA ASP A 743 13.70 -17.98 -21.06
C ASP A 743 12.25 -17.51 -20.81
N MET A 744 11.41 -17.60 -21.85
CA MET A 744 9.98 -17.29 -21.82
C MET A 744 9.18 -18.20 -22.77
N PRO A 745 7.93 -18.54 -22.42
CA PRO A 745 7.05 -19.28 -23.31
C PRO A 745 6.60 -18.41 -24.49
N GLY A 746 6.79 -18.89 -25.72
CA GLY A 746 6.40 -18.16 -26.94
C GLY A 746 4.93 -17.78 -27.03
N SER A 747 4.04 -18.51 -26.34
CA SER A 747 2.62 -18.16 -26.24
C SER A 747 2.35 -16.82 -25.55
N LYS A 748 3.32 -16.27 -24.83
CA LYS A 748 3.25 -14.96 -24.15
C LYS A 748 3.88 -13.84 -24.96
N MET A 749 4.47 -14.18 -26.11
CA MET A 749 5.27 -13.26 -26.90
C MET A 749 4.46 -12.69 -28.07
N THR A 750 4.66 -11.41 -28.32
CA THR A 750 4.05 -10.62 -29.39
C THR A 750 5.03 -9.55 -29.88
N PHE A 751 4.62 -8.79 -30.89
CA PHE A 751 5.39 -7.69 -31.46
C PHE A 751 4.55 -6.41 -31.47
N ARG A 752 5.13 -5.31 -30.98
CA ARG A 752 4.50 -3.99 -30.89
C ARG A 752 5.58 -2.93 -30.89
N ASP A 753 5.39 -1.84 -31.62
CA ASP A 753 6.31 -0.70 -31.52
C ASP A 753 6.05 0.05 -30.22
N ILE A 754 6.85 -0.22 -29.19
CA ILE A 754 6.75 0.49 -27.91
C ILE A 754 7.63 1.74 -27.90
N SER A 755 8.49 1.89 -28.91
CA SER A 755 9.51 2.93 -28.98
C SER A 755 9.05 4.13 -29.82
N GLY A 756 8.16 3.90 -30.79
CA GLY A 756 7.72 4.85 -31.80
C GLY A 756 8.76 5.06 -32.90
N ASP A 757 9.60 4.06 -33.18
CA ASP A 757 10.64 4.15 -34.22
C ASP A 757 10.21 3.57 -35.58
N GLY A 758 8.97 3.09 -35.65
CA GLY A 758 8.36 2.46 -36.81
C GLY A 758 8.66 0.97 -36.93
N ARG A 759 9.47 0.38 -36.04
CA ARG A 759 9.76 -1.06 -36.01
C ARG A 759 9.12 -1.70 -34.79
N ALA A 760 8.44 -2.82 -35.01
CA ALA A 760 7.87 -3.57 -33.92
C ALA A 760 8.97 -4.18 -33.05
N ASP A 761 8.86 -3.93 -31.74
CA ASP A 761 9.70 -4.47 -30.69
C ASP A 761 9.17 -5.82 -30.21
N TYR A 762 10.04 -6.63 -29.60
CA TYR A 762 9.66 -7.94 -29.12
C TYR A 762 9.18 -7.85 -27.67
N VAL A 763 7.94 -8.29 -27.41
CA VAL A 763 7.26 -8.03 -26.14
C VAL A 763 6.70 -9.32 -25.54
N GLY A 764 6.96 -9.53 -24.24
CA GLY A 764 6.39 -10.62 -23.45
C GLY A 764 5.36 -10.11 -22.44
N ILE A 765 4.15 -10.67 -22.45
CA ILE A 765 3.04 -10.29 -21.57
C ILE A 765 2.73 -11.43 -20.60
N TYR A 766 3.00 -11.22 -19.31
CA TYR A 766 2.77 -12.21 -18.26
C TYR A 766 1.30 -12.34 -17.85
N THR A 767 0.96 -13.49 -17.28
CA THR A 767 -0.33 -13.70 -16.60
C THR A 767 -0.43 -12.74 -15.40
N GLY A 768 -1.31 -11.73 -15.48
CA GLY A 768 -1.41 -10.61 -14.53
C GLY A 768 -1.09 -9.25 -15.14
N GLY A 769 -0.60 -9.23 -16.38
CA GLY A 769 -0.44 -8.02 -17.18
C GLY A 769 0.96 -7.41 -17.17
N SER A 770 1.91 -7.92 -16.36
CA SER A 770 3.29 -7.41 -16.42
C SER A 770 3.87 -7.61 -17.82
N VAL A 771 4.59 -6.60 -18.32
CA VAL A 771 5.16 -6.56 -19.66
C VAL A 771 6.67 -6.43 -19.57
N VAL A 772 7.37 -7.27 -20.32
CA VAL A 772 8.81 -7.22 -20.58
C VAL A 772 9.04 -6.94 -22.06
N ALA A 773 10.10 -6.24 -22.42
CA ALA A 773 10.38 -5.95 -23.83
C ALA A 773 11.86 -6.01 -24.21
N TRP A 774 12.09 -6.15 -25.52
CA TRP A 774 13.36 -6.00 -26.19
C TRP A 774 13.17 -5.08 -27.40
N LEU A 775 13.93 -3.98 -27.40
CA LEU A 775 13.93 -3.01 -28.50
C LEU A 775 14.54 -3.64 -29.76
N ASN A 776 13.87 -3.48 -30.89
CA ASN A 776 14.33 -3.92 -32.20
C ASN A 776 15.33 -2.89 -32.78
N ILE A 777 16.61 -3.25 -32.82
CA ILE A 777 17.66 -2.42 -33.43
C ILE A 777 18.06 -2.93 -34.83
N GLY A 778 17.25 -3.79 -35.43
CA GLY A 778 17.45 -4.40 -36.74
C GLY A 778 17.18 -5.91 -36.78
N GLY A 779 16.97 -6.54 -35.62
CA GLY A 779 16.83 -7.99 -35.49
C GLY A 779 18.09 -8.76 -35.92
N ASN A 780 18.08 -10.08 -35.76
CA ASN A 780 19.22 -10.90 -36.17
C ASN A 780 19.19 -11.12 -37.69
N VAL A 781 19.73 -10.15 -38.43
CA VAL A 781 19.77 -10.15 -39.91
C VAL A 781 21.18 -10.26 -40.49
#